data_AF-A0A8T7B079-F1
#
_entry.id   AF-A0A8T7B079-F1
#
_cell.length_a   1.000
_cell.length_b   1.000
_cell.length_c   1.000
_cell.angle_alpha   90.00
_cell.angle_beta   90.00
_cell.angle_gamma   90.00
#
_symmetry.space_group_name_H-M   'P 1'
#
loop_
_entity.id
_entity.type
_entity.pdbx_description
1 polymer ?
#
loop_
_entity_poly.entity_id
_entity_poly.type
_entity_poly.pdbx_seq_one_letter_code
_entity_poly.pdbx_strand_id
1 'polypeptide(L)'
;MRNFSVAVTCLVLLPVTSLYAAQPDGSGAIRATSTGPVQISVDGERASFIRADGDLLPDVAAGDAKTKSAVFFERHGQVLGLGMGSQLQQLEERADDWGNRVVRFEQRHNGVPVFGAWARANLDNRGRLRAVNGDLVDDIAVSTKPAVDQAVAASAAVYNVASQRPLKNLAAATADLYVYRLGGTSNKDGRPMLAWRVEVGNGRDVRQIVFVDAHSGKVVDQYNGIQEAIDRQVYNGGYGASFLVWSEGDSTPYGVAAIDDLIDYSADTYNLFKNLTGGSYLSWTGNDATMHAVNNDPGISCPNANWNGVSINFCDGTTSDDVVAHEWAHAYTQATHGLIYRWQSGALNESYSDIFGEVVDLLNLDGNDAGQSLRSVGQCSPSGGSLPPTMTVSTPAELAGTYTTGSASFNPSSANVAGNLILVNDGIGSVTDGCEAIGTNLAGAIALIDRGSCNFTQKVLNAQSVGAVGVVIANNEPTGVITMGGSAPGITIPSVMVSYDDGQALRNAGSAVQVSIQYGGTSENSIRWLMGEDAFAFGGAIRDMWEPRCMGDPGRVSDAEYHCNGNVDNGGVHINSGVPNHAFAMLVDGATFNGVTVDAIGADKAAHIYWRAATNYQGPSSDFADHADALEASCADLQGLPLPLLSTETSGTLGTTTITAGDCIAVANAMLATEMRDDPVACNFQPILDQSPPALCTQGSVSPMFVEDFESGLPGWTVGKRALANAATFDGPDWTTTLNLPEQWPGRAAYGANLVLGNCANDTEAGVIYLESPAITIDNDEAKLAFNHNVATEAQYDGGNVKISVNGGPWTLVPAAAFTYNSYNGTLVTSDNPMAGEAAFNGTDDGSLSSIWGQSQVNLTGIAGAGDVVHLRFEVGMDGCNGVEGWYVDDVTVYSCATAVDSDGDGVSDASDNCTLVANPDQRDTDGDGFGNFCDADLNNNGQVEFGDLVLIKASFFATPVSPAWNPDADLNGDNAINFLDLQIMKNTFFAAPGPAGPLP
;
A
#
# COMPACT_ATOMS: atom_id res chain seq x y z
N MET A 1 -9.52 -24.17 59.53
CA MET A 1 -9.75 -25.58 59.91
C MET A 1 -9.94 -26.39 58.64
N ARG A 2 -9.09 -27.30 58.15
CA ARG A 2 -7.64 -27.54 58.28
C ARG A 2 -7.09 -27.51 56.84
N ASN A 3 -6.01 -26.77 56.62
CA ASN A 3 -5.27 -26.63 55.37
C ASN A 3 -4.55 -27.95 54.98
N PHE A 4 -4.28 -28.17 53.69
CA PHE A 4 -2.92 -28.04 53.12
C PHE A 4 -2.87 -28.45 51.62
N SER A 5 -2.31 -27.56 50.80
CA SER A 5 -1.78 -27.82 49.45
C SER A 5 -0.45 -28.56 49.51
N VAL A 6 -0.18 -29.45 48.53
CA VAL A 6 1.14 -29.69 47.91
C VAL A 6 0.92 -30.13 46.46
N ALA A 7 1.84 -29.75 45.59
CA ALA A 7 1.78 -29.78 44.13
C ALA A 7 2.74 -30.83 43.49
N VAL A 8 2.54 -31.06 42.17
CA VAL A 8 3.56 -31.24 41.10
C VAL A 8 3.95 -32.65 40.55
N THR A 9 3.77 -32.76 39.20
CA THR A 9 4.43 -33.53 38.10
C THR A 9 4.10 -34.99 37.68
N CYS A 10 3.57 -35.08 36.44
CA CYS A 10 3.96 -35.83 35.21
C CYS A 10 4.00 -37.38 35.04
N LEU A 11 3.26 -37.81 33.98
CA LEU A 11 3.55 -38.75 32.86
C LEU A 11 3.49 -40.30 33.05
N VAL A 12 2.53 -40.97 32.36
CA VAL A 12 2.68 -41.81 31.13
C VAL A 12 1.40 -42.65 30.86
N LEU A 13 1.02 -42.74 29.58
CA LEU A 13 -0.10 -43.42 28.89
C LEU A 13 -0.26 -44.95 29.12
N LEU A 14 -1.51 -45.45 28.97
CA LEU A 14 -1.98 -46.49 27.99
C LEU A 14 -3.52 -46.71 28.15
N PRO A 15 -4.23 -47.28 27.14
CA PRO A 15 -5.52 -46.75 26.68
C PRO A 15 -6.76 -47.38 27.33
N VAL A 16 -7.83 -46.59 27.40
CA VAL A 16 -9.20 -47.06 27.66
C VAL A 16 -9.92 -47.24 26.33
N THR A 17 -10.43 -48.45 26.14
CA THR A 17 -11.33 -48.89 25.07
C THR A 17 -12.52 -47.94 24.90
N SER A 18 -12.65 -47.30 23.74
CA SER A 18 -13.88 -46.62 23.32
C SER A 18 -14.85 -47.63 22.70
N LEU A 19 -16.08 -47.67 23.21
CA LEU A 19 -17.21 -48.43 22.67
C LEU A 19 -17.47 -48.02 21.21
N TYR A 20 -17.54 -49.03 20.33
CA TYR A 20 -18.04 -48.91 18.96
C TYR A 20 -19.50 -48.46 18.95
N ALA A 21 -19.81 -47.43 18.17
CA ALA A 21 -21.16 -47.20 17.65
C ALA A 21 -21.61 -48.43 16.84
N ALA A 22 -22.87 -48.81 16.97
CA ALA A 22 -23.45 -49.94 16.24
C ALA A 22 -23.25 -49.74 14.72
N GLN A 23 -22.45 -50.60 14.11
CA GLN A 23 -22.23 -50.60 12.66
C GLN A 23 -23.52 -50.99 11.92
N PRO A 24 -23.71 -50.55 10.66
CA PRO A 24 -24.82 -51.01 9.82
C PRO A 24 -24.83 -52.55 9.77
N ASP A 25 -26.04 -53.09 9.83
CA ASP A 25 -26.41 -54.48 10.15
C ASP A 25 -25.77 -55.60 9.32
N GLY A 26 -25.02 -55.30 8.26
CA GLY A 26 -24.29 -56.27 7.42
C GLY A 26 -22.77 -56.35 7.61
N SER A 27 -22.12 -55.39 8.27
CA SER A 27 -20.65 -55.34 8.41
C SER A 27 -20.05 -56.50 9.22
N GLY A 28 -20.76 -56.92 10.28
CA GLY A 28 -20.40 -58.08 11.10
C GLY A 28 -20.49 -59.40 10.32
N ALA A 29 -21.46 -59.50 9.40
CA ALA A 29 -21.61 -60.68 8.55
C ALA A 29 -20.42 -60.84 7.59
N ILE A 30 -19.95 -59.75 6.98
CA ILE A 30 -18.77 -59.76 6.08
C ILE A 30 -17.51 -60.20 6.84
N ARG A 31 -17.31 -59.69 8.07
CA ARG A 31 -16.17 -60.07 8.92
C ARG A 31 -16.23 -61.55 9.34
N ALA A 32 -17.43 -62.10 9.53
CA ALA A 32 -17.61 -63.48 9.97
C ALA A 32 -17.43 -64.52 8.86
N THR A 33 -17.70 -64.16 7.60
CA THR A 33 -17.66 -65.08 6.45
C THR A 33 -16.38 -64.98 5.61
N SER A 34 -15.58 -63.93 5.80
CA SER A 34 -14.33 -63.70 5.08
C SER A 34 -13.16 -64.51 5.65
N THR A 35 -12.08 -64.63 4.88
CA THR A 35 -10.80 -65.15 5.36
C THR A 35 -9.81 -64.02 5.59
N GLY A 36 -9.12 -64.06 6.72
CA GLY A 36 -8.16 -63.02 7.12
C GLY A 36 -8.80 -61.75 7.69
N PRO A 37 -8.01 -60.82 8.24
CA PRO A 37 -8.51 -59.54 8.73
C PRO A 37 -9.23 -58.72 7.65
N VAL A 38 -10.39 -58.16 8.02
CA VAL A 38 -11.19 -57.26 7.17
C VAL A 38 -11.07 -55.83 7.69
N GLN A 39 -10.94 -54.87 6.77
CA GLN A 39 -11.03 -53.45 7.06
C GLN A 39 -12.18 -52.83 6.26
N ILE A 40 -12.94 -51.96 6.92
CA ILE A 40 -14.09 -51.26 6.35
C ILE A 40 -13.88 -49.78 6.65
N SER A 41 -13.73 -48.97 5.59
CA SER A 41 -13.80 -47.51 5.65
C SER A 41 -15.26 -47.10 5.54
N VAL A 42 -15.66 -46.15 6.37
CA VAL A 42 -17.03 -45.62 6.39
C VAL A 42 -17.04 -44.15 5.98
N ASP A 43 -18.08 -43.77 5.26
CA ASP A 43 -18.44 -42.39 4.94
C ASP A 43 -19.90 -42.18 5.37
N GLY A 44 -20.11 -41.29 6.35
CA GLY A 44 -21.36 -41.22 7.11
C GLY A 44 -21.75 -42.57 7.74
N GLU A 45 -22.95 -43.06 7.43
CA GLU A 45 -23.49 -44.35 7.91
C GLU A 45 -23.19 -45.54 6.97
N ARG A 46 -22.52 -45.32 5.83
CA ARG A 46 -22.28 -46.33 4.79
C ARG A 46 -20.80 -46.72 4.71
N ALA A 47 -20.50 -47.92 4.24
CA ALA A 47 -19.14 -48.27 3.85
C ALA A 47 -18.79 -47.63 2.50
N SER A 48 -17.63 -46.98 2.42
CA SER A 48 -17.08 -46.46 1.16
C SER A 48 -16.04 -47.41 0.56
N PHE A 49 -15.38 -48.22 1.39
CA PHE A 49 -14.36 -49.18 0.96
C PHE A 49 -14.28 -50.37 1.91
N ILE A 50 -14.23 -51.60 1.38
CA ILE A 50 -14.10 -52.84 2.15
C ILE A 50 -12.95 -53.65 1.57
N ARG A 51 -12.02 -54.12 2.40
CA ARG A 51 -10.89 -54.97 1.99
C ARG A 51 -10.60 -56.10 2.95
N ALA A 52 -10.02 -57.18 2.45
CA ALA A 52 -9.52 -58.31 3.23
C ALA A 52 -8.09 -58.72 2.86
N ASP A 53 -7.33 -59.16 3.87
CA ASP A 53 -6.02 -59.78 3.66
C ASP A 53 -6.14 -61.20 3.06
N GLY A 54 -7.30 -61.85 3.23
CA GLY A 54 -7.69 -63.04 2.49
C GLY A 54 -8.82 -62.75 1.49
N ASP A 55 -9.84 -63.59 1.46
CA ASP A 55 -10.97 -63.53 0.53
C ASP A 55 -12.22 -63.02 1.24
N LEU A 56 -12.86 -61.99 0.69
CA LEU A 56 -14.13 -61.43 1.18
C LEU A 56 -15.31 -62.37 0.94
N LEU A 57 -15.19 -63.35 0.04
CA LEU A 57 -16.27 -64.30 -0.26
C LEU A 57 -15.71 -65.71 -0.54
N PRO A 58 -15.15 -66.40 0.47
CA PRO A 58 -14.42 -67.66 0.29
C PRO A 58 -15.32 -68.87 -0.03
N ASP A 59 -16.62 -68.79 0.27
CA ASP A 59 -17.60 -69.85 0.00
C ASP A 59 -18.04 -69.89 -1.48
N VAL A 60 -17.68 -68.88 -2.27
CA VAL A 60 -17.90 -68.84 -3.72
C VAL A 60 -16.60 -69.13 -4.46
N ALA A 61 -16.62 -70.16 -5.30
CA ALA A 61 -15.45 -70.63 -6.04
C ALA A 61 -14.81 -69.54 -6.90
N ALA A 62 -13.48 -69.51 -6.94
CA ALA A 62 -12.65 -68.51 -7.61
C ALA A 62 -12.70 -68.53 -9.17
N GLY A 63 -13.56 -69.36 -9.77
CA GLY A 63 -13.55 -69.65 -11.21
C GLY A 63 -14.15 -68.55 -12.11
N ASP A 64 -14.97 -67.65 -11.58
CA ASP A 64 -15.55 -66.53 -12.33
C ASP A 64 -15.65 -65.27 -11.46
N ALA A 65 -14.83 -64.26 -11.81
CA ALA A 65 -14.81 -62.97 -11.13
C ALA A 65 -16.16 -62.26 -11.19
N LYS A 66 -16.87 -62.35 -12.33
CA LYS A 66 -18.15 -61.67 -12.55
C LYS A 66 -19.21 -62.20 -11.60
N THR A 67 -19.40 -63.52 -11.59
CA THR A 67 -20.34 -64.20 -10.69
C THR A 67 -19.99 -63.95 -9.24
N LYS A 68 -18.70 -64.05 -8.86
CA LYS A 68 -18.27 -63.84 -7.48
C LYS A 68 -18.54 -62.42 -6.98
N SER A 69 -18.27 -61.41 -7.80
CA SER A 69 -18.57 -60.01 -7.49
C SER A 69 -20.07 -59.74 -7.41
N ALA A 70 -20.87 -60.29 -8.32
CA ALA A 70 -22.32 -60.13 -8.30
C ALA A 70 -22.94 -60.71 -7.03
N VAL A 71 -22.53 -61.92 -6.63
CA VAL A 71 -23.00 -62.56 -5.38
C VAL A 71 -22.60 -61.75 -4.15
N PHE A 72 -21.40 -61.13 -4.15
CA PHE A 72 -21.00 -60.25 -3.06
C PHE A 72 -21.98 -59.07 -2.91
N PHE A 73 -22.26 -58.34 -3.99
CA PHE A 73 -23.15 -57.18 -3.92
C PHE A 73 -24.62 -57.56 -3.67
N GLU A 74 -25.06 -58.74 -4.12
CA GLU A 74 -26.39 -59.28 -3.77
C GLU A 74 -26.52 -59.51 -2.26
N ARG A 75 -25.49 -60.07 -1.62
CA ARG A 75 -25.51 -60.38 -0.18
C ARG A 75 -25.22 -59.18 0.71
N HIS A 76 -24.38 -58.25 0.25
CA HIS A 76 -23.74 -57.25 1.10
C HIS A 76 -23.81 -55.82 0.55
N GLY A 77 -24.44 -55.60 -0.61
CA GLY A 77 -24.49 -54.29 -1.27
C GLY A 77 -25.18 -53.19 -0.46
N GLN A 78 -26.10 -53.54 0.45
CA GLN A 78 -26.74 -52.59 1.37
C GLN A 78 -25.72 -51.87 2.27
N VAL A 79 -24.64 -52.54 2.66
CA VAL A 79 -23.57 -51.95 3.48
C VAL A 79 -22.85 -50.81 2.72
N LEU A 80 -22.89 -50.82 1.38
CA LEU A 80 -22.34 -49.78 0.52
C LEU A 80 -23.39 -48.75 0.06
N GLY A 81 -24.64 -48.81 0.58
CA GLY A 81 -25.72 -47.88 0.19
C GLY A 81 -26.65 -48.36 -0.93
N LEU A 82 -26.65 -49.65 -1.29
CA LEU A 82 -27.59 -50.16 -2.29
C LEU A 82 -29.02 -50.26 -1.73
N GLY A 83 -29.88 -49.28 -2.06
CA GLY A 83 -31.27 -49.23 -1.60
C GLY A 83 -32.20 -50.32 -2.18
N MET A 84 -33.33 -50.58 -1.51
CA MET A 84 -34.33 -51.55 -1.96
C MET A 84 -34.89 -51.19 -3.35
N GLY A 85 -34.90 -52.16 -4.28
CA GLY A 85 -35.39 -51.97 -5.66
C GLY A 85 -34.36 -51.43 -6.65
N SER A 86 -33.14 -51.11 -6.20
CA SER A 86 -32.00 -50.83 -7.08
C SER A 86 -31.36 -52.13 -7.57
N GLN A 87 -30.87 -52.12 -8.80
CA GLN A 87 -30.09 -53.21 -9.40
C GLN A 87 -28.67 -52.73 -9.68
N LEU A 88 -27.68 -53.61 -9.56
CA LEU A 88 -26.36 -53.36 -10.14
C LEU A 88 -26.28 -54.06 -11.49
N GLN A 89 -26.11 -53.28 -12.55
CA GLN A 89 -25.78 -53.83 -13.85
C GLN A 89 -24.26 -53.93 -13.99
N GLN A 90 -23.79 -55.11 -14.34
CA GLN A 90 -22.39 -55.31 -14.63
C GLN A 90 -22.03 -54.67 -15.97
N LEU A 91 -20.98 -53.84 -15.99
CA LEU A 91 -20.52 -53.15 -17.20
C LEU A 91 -19.34 -53.86 -17.85
N GLU A 92 -18.27 -54.06 -17.09
CA GLU A 92 -16.98 -54.52 -17.64
C GLU A 92 -16.23 -55.36 -16.61
N GLU A 93 -15.41 -56.28 -17.12
CA GLU A 93 -14.34 -56.89 -16.36
C GLU A 93 -13.02 -56.66 -17.10
N ARG A 94 -12.02 -56.17 -16.37
CA ARG A 94 -10.67 -55.94 -16.88
C ARG A 94 -9.66 -56.74 -16.07
N ALA A 95 -8.78 -57.45 -16.76
CA ALA A 95 -7.60 -58.07 -16.15
C ALA A 95 -6.38 -57.14 -16.28
N ASP A 96 -5.50 -57.16 -15.29
CA ASP A 96 -4.17 -56.56 -15.39
C ASP A 96 -3.12 -57.59 -15.87
N ASP A 97 -1.91 -57.12 -16.15
CA ASP A 97 -0.80 -57.95 -16.66
C ASP A 97 -0.33 -59.02 -15.65
N TRP A 98 -0.77 -58.95 -14.38
CA TRP A 98 -0.44 -59.88 -13.31
C TRP A 98 -1.56 -60.87 -13.00
N GLY A 99 -2.65 -60.82 -13.77
CA GLY A 99 -3.81 -61.70 -13.68
C GLY A 99 -4.84 -61.30 -12.63
N ASN A 100 -4.69 -60.14 -11.97
CA ASN A 100 -5.74 -59.60 -11.10
C ASN A 100 -6.89 -59.06 -11.96
N ARG A 101 -8.11 -59.07 -11.43
CA ARG A 101 -9.33 -58.74 -12.18
C ARG A 101 -10.13 -57.68 -11.45
N VAL A 102 -10.63 -56.68 -12.17
CA VAL A 102 -11.55 -55.65 -11.67
C VAL A 102 -12.88 -55.79 -12.39
N VAL A 103 -13.97 -55.90 -11.64
CA VAL A 103 -15.34 -55.92 -12.18
C VAL A 103 -16.04 -54.62 -11.82
N ARG A 104 -16.58 -53.91 -12.81
CA ARG A 104 -17.30 -52.64 -12.65
C ARG A 104 -18.81 -52.83 -12.77
N PHE A 105 -19.55 -52.14 -11.92
CA PHE A 105 -21.00 -52.12 -11.86
C PHE A 105 -21.52 -50.68 -11.90
N GLU A 106 -22.64 -50.48 -12.58
CA GLU A 106 -23.45 -49.26 -12.54
C GLU A 106 -24.74 -49.53 -11.77
N GLN A 107 -25.16 -48.59 -10.93
CA GLN A 107 -26.46 -48.69 -10.28
C GLN A 107 -27.57 -48.28 -11.23
N ARG A 108 -28.64 -49.09 -11.26
CA ARG A 108 -29.89 -48.80 -11.95
C ARG A 108 -31.05 -48.82 -10.98
N HIS A 109 -32.01 -47.95 -11.19
CA HIS A 109 -33.29 -47.96 -10.51
C HIS A 109 -34.38 -48.21 -11.56
N ASN A 110 -35.13 -49.31 -11.44
CA ASN A 110 -36.16 -49.71 -12.40
C ASN A 110 -35.70 -49.62 -13.88
N GLY A 111 -34.45 -50.03 -14.15
CA GLY A 111 -33.85 -50.06 -15.49
C GLY A 111 -33.18 -48.75 -15.95
N VAL A 112 -33.37 -47.63 -15.25
CA VAL A 112 -32.73 -46.33 -15.55
C VAL A 112 -31.41 -46.20 -14.78
N PRO A 113 -30.29 -45.80 -15.41
CA PRO A 113 -29.02 -45.60 -14.73
C PRO A 113 -29.10 -44.45 -13.71
N VAL A 114 -28.42 -44.61 -12.59
CA VAL A 114 -28.29 -43.58 -11.55
C VAL A 114 -26.99 -42.81 -11.81
N PHE A 115 -27.11 -41.52 -12.10
CA PHE A 115 -25.98 -40.67 -12.48
C PHE A 115 -24.94 -40.61 -11.36
N GLY A 116 -23.68 -40.89 -11.70
CA GLY A 116 -22.56 -40.89 -10.77
C GLY A 116 -22.49 -42.12 -9.85
N ALA A 117 -23.46 -43.03 -9.87
CA ALA A 117 -23.51 -44.15 -8.94
C ALA A 117 -22.87 -45.44 -9.50
N TRP A 118 -21.85 -45.94 -8.82
CA TRP A 118 -21.05 -47.07 -9.29
C TRP A 118 -20.56 -47.97 -8.15
N ALA A 119 -20.22 -49.22 -8.48
CA ALA A 119 -19.50 -50.12 -7.59
C ALA A 119 -18.41 -50.90 -8.33
N ARG A 120 -17.37 -51.30 -7.62
CA ARG A 120 -16.23 -52.07 -8.13
C ARG A 120 -15.85 -53.19 -7.18
N ALA A 121 -15.39 -54.29 -7.76
CA ALA A 121 -14.86 -55.44 -7.06
C ALA A 121 -13.49 -55.82 -7.64
N ASN A 122 -12.50 -55.99 -6.77
CA ASN A 122 -11.12 -56.29 -7.11
C ASN A 122 -10.76 -57.70 -6.64
N LEU A 123 -10.33 -58.55 -7.57
CA LEU A 123 -9.91 -59.91 -7.31
C LEU A 123 -8.42 -60.09 -7.62
N ASP A 124 -7.73 -60.89 -6.81
CA ASP A 124 -6.35 -61.25 -7.12
C ASP A 124 -6.26 -62.33 -8.21
N ASN A 125 -5.04 -62.60 -8.67
CA ASN A 125 -4.76 -63.62 -9.68
C ASN A 125 -5.08 -65.08 -9.27
N ARG A 126 -5.56 -65.30 -8.04
CA ARG A 126 -6.09 -66.57 -7.56
C ARG A 126 -7.63 -66.57 -7.48
N GLY A 127 -8.28 -65.50 -7.94
CA GLY A 127 -9.73 -65.30 -7.93
C GLY A 127 -10.32 -65.09 -6.53
N ARG A 128 -9.51 -64.63 -5.57
CA ARG A 128 -10.02 -64.19 -4.26
C ARG A 128 -10.50 -62.75 -4.34
N LEU A 129 -11.66 -62.44 -3.77
CA LEU A 129 -12.20 -61.08 -3.74
C LEU A 129 -11.50 -60.30 -2.63
N ARG A 130 -10.63 -59.35 -3.01
CA ARG A 130 -9.72 -58.66 -2.09
C ARG A 130 -10.26 -57.33 -1.60
N ALA A 131 -11.00 -56.62 -2.47
CA ALA A 131 -11.60 -55.35 -2.10
C ALA A 131 -12.88 -55.07 -2.91
N VAL A 132 -13.79 -54.33 -2.30
CA VAL A 132 -14.95 -53.73 -2.97
C VAL A 132 -15.11 -52.28 -2.53
N ASN A 133 -15.63 -51.44 -3.42
CA ASN A 133 -15.92 -50.04 -3.14
C ASN A 133 -16.96 -49.49 -4.11
N GLY A 134 -17.57 -48.36 -3.76
CA GLY A 134 -18.56 -47.71 -4.59
C GLY A 134 -19.12 -46.46 -3.97
N ASP A 135 -19.88 -45.72 -4.77
CA ASP A 135 -20.70 -44.58 -4.37
C ASP A 135 -22.12 -44.92 -4.83
N LEU A 136 -22.88 -45.57 -3.96
CA LEU A 136 -24.24 -46.03 -4.26
C LEU A 136 -25.27 -45.16 -3.54
N VAL A 137 -26.40 -44.97 -4.21
CA VAL A 137 -27.49 -44.12 -3.74
C VAL A 137 -28.61 -44.99 -3.17
N ASP A 138 -28.99 -44.77 -1.91
CA ASP A 138 -30.16 -45.39 -1.31
C ASP A 138 -31.43 -44.54 -1.50
N ASP A 139 -32.55 -45.03 -0.97
CA ASP A 139 -33.82 -44.30 -0.88
C ASP A 139 -34.31 -43.62 -2.18
N ILE A 140 -34.05 -44.26 -3.33
CA ILE A 140 -34.54 -43.78 -4.62
C ILE A 140 -36.04 -44.08 -4.72
N ALA A 141 -36.86 -43.07 -4.45
CA ALA A 141 -38.32 -43.11 -4.54
C ALA A 141 -38.87 -42.26 -5.71
N VAL A 142 -38.29 -42.43 -6.91
CA VAL A 142 -38.61 -41.60 -8.09
C VAL A 142 -39.25 -42.44 -9.19
N SER A 143 -40.33 -41.94 -9.80
CA SER A 143 -40.91 -42.54 -11.01
C SER A 143 -39.91 -42.47 -12.17
N THR A 144 -39.57 -43.61 -12.77
CA THR A 144 -38.69 -43.70 -13.94
C THR A 144 -39.38 -43.46 -15.27
N LYS A 145 -40.67 -43.11 -15.25
CA LYS A 145 -41.42 -42.73 -16.45
C LYS A 145 -41.30 -41.21 -16.66
N PRO A 146 -40.66 -40.73 -17.75
CA PRO A 146 -40.60 -39.30 -18.04
C PRO A 146 -41.97 -38.76 -18.46
N ALA A 147 -42.29 -37.53 -18.07
CA ALA A 147 -43.45 -36.78 -18.55
C ALA A 147 -43.07 -35.81 -19.68
N VAL A 148 -41.79 -35.43 -19.76
CA VAL A 148 -41.19 -34.63 -20.81
C VAL A 148 -40.45 -35.54 -21.79
N ASP A 149 -40.77 -35.39 -23.07
CA ASP A 149 -40.14 -36.14 -24.16
C ASP A 149 -38.66 -35.76 -24.34
N GLN A 150 -37.86 -36.73 -24.78
CA GLN A 150 -36.42 -36.58 -25.02
C GLN A 150 -36.09 -35.41 -25.95
N ALA A 151 -36.85 -35.21 -27.03
CA ALA A 151 -36.61 -34.13 -27.98
C ALA A 151 -36.97 -32.75 -27.41
N VAL A 152 -37.98 -32.70 -26.54
CA VAL A 152 -38.36 -31.47 -25.83
C VAL A 152 -37.28 -31.08 -24.83
N ALA A 153 -36.74 -32.05 -24.08
CA ALA A 153 -35.61 -31.81 -23.17
C ALA A 153 -34.34 -31.40 -23.92
N ALA A 154 -34.03 -32.04 -25.04
CA ALA A 154 -32.92 -31.66 -25.91
C ALA A 154 -33.06 -30.21 -26.42
N SER A 155 -34.26 -29.82 -26.85
CA SER A 155 -34.54 -28.46 -27.31
C SER A 155 -34.42 -27.43 -26.17
N ALA A 156 -34.90 -27.78 -24.97
CA ALA A 156 -34.79 -26.92 -23.79
C ALA A 156 -33.33 -26.69 -23.36
N ALA A 157 -32.50 -27.74 -23.42
CA ALA A 157 -31.07 -27.64 -23.14
C ALA A 157 -30.33 -26.81 -24.20
N VAL A 158 -30.59 -27.04 -25.50
CA VAL A 158 -29.99 -26.23 -26.58
C VAL A 158 -30.41 -24.77 -26.46
N TYR A 159 -31.69 -24.49 -26.17
CA TYR A 159 -32.18 -23.13 -25.94
C TYR A 159 -31.50 -22.47 -24.73
N ASN A 160 -31.34 -23.21 -23.62
CA ASN A 160 -30.67 -22.70 -22.43
C ASN A 160 -29.22 -22.31 -22.72
N VAL A 161 -28.45 -23.16 -23.41
CA VAL A 161 -27.06 -22.85 -23.81
C VAL A 161 -27.00 -21.71 -24.83
N ALA A 162 -27.89 -21.70 -25.84
CA ALA A 162 -27.96 -20.64 -26.85
C ALA A 162 -28.39 -19.28 -26.26
N SER A 163 -29.12 -19.27 -25.15
CA SER A 163 -29.53 -18.04 -24.47
C SER A 163 -28.42 -17.39 -23.64
N GLN A 164 -27.32 -18.12 -23.37
CA GLN A 164 -26.21 -17.65 -22.55
C GLN A 164 -25.16 -16.88 -23.38
N ARG A 165 -24.95 -17.26 -24.64
CA ARG A 165 -23.95 -16.67 -25.56
C ARG A 165 -24.42 -16.79 -27.03
N PRO A 166 -23.99 -15.92 -27.96
CA PRO A 166 -24.39 -15.94 -29.39
C PRO A 166 -23.73 -17.08 -30.19
N LEU A 167 -23.96 -18.33 -29.77
CA LEU A 167 -23.31 -19.53 -30.28
C LEU A 167 -23.99 -20.02 -31.57
N LYS A 168 -23.18 -20.36 -32.59
CA LYS A 168 -23.65 -20.87 -33.88
C LYS A 168 -23.54 -22.41 -33.93
N ASN A 169 -24.42 -23.05 -34.70
CA ASN A 169 -24.41 -24.50 -34.97
C ASN A 169 -24.53 -25.41 -33.73
N LEU A 170 -25.19 -24.94 -32.67
CA LEU A 170 -25.47 -25.75 -31.49
C LEU A 170 -26.49 -26.85 -31.78
N ALA A 171 -26.20 -28.06 -31.29
CA ALA A 171 -27.12 -29.18 -31.30
C ALA A 171 -26.95 -30.02 -30.02
N ALA A 172 -28.00 -30.74 -29.64
CA ALA A 172 -27.89 -31.79 -28.65
C ALA A 172 -27.20 -33.01 -29.30
N ALA A 173 -26.01 -33.35 -28.83
CA ALA A 173 -25.25 -34.52 -29.24
C ALA A 173 -25.82 -35.81 -28.63
N THR A 174 -26.18 -35.79 -27.35
CA THR A 174 -26.91 -36.87 -26.67
C THR A 174 -27.97 -36.31 -25.73
N ALA A 175 -28.96 -37.14 -25.38
CA ALA A 175 -29.99 -36.82 -24.39
C ALA A 175 -30.38 -38.10 -23.66
N ASP A 176 -29.66 -38.44 -22.60
CA ASP A 176 -29.78 -39.73 -21.93
C ASP A 176 -30.55 -39.60 -20.61
N LEU A 177 -31.45 -40.55 -20.32
CA LEU A 177 -32.27 -40.51 -19.11
C LEU A 177 -31.51 -41.09 -17.92
N TYR A 178 -31.41 -40.33 -16.83
CA TYR A 178 -30.78 -40.74 -15.58
C TYR A 178 -31.68 -40.46 -14.38
N VAL A 179 -31.50 -41.26 -13.31
CA VAL A 179 -31.83 -40.80 -11.96
C VAL A 179 -30.67 -39.90 -11.51
N TYR A 180 -30.93 -38.61 -11.34
CA TYR A 180 -29.96 -37.59 -10.96
C TYR A 180 -30.23 -37.11 -9.54
N ARG A 181 -29.18 -36.97 -8.71
CA ARG A 181 -29.27 -36.31 -7.39
C ARG A 181 -29.02 -34.83 -7.58
N LEU A 182 -29.88 -33.96 -7.06
CA LEU A 182 -29.66 -32.50 -7.16
C LEU A 182 -28.33 -32.11 -6.50
N GLY A 183 -27.42 -31.48 -7.25
CA GLY A 183 -26.06 -31.17 -6.75
C GLY A 183 -25.09 -32.36 -6.84
N GLY A 184 -25.45 -33.42 -7.58
CA GLY A 184 -24.62 -34.60 -7.80
C GLY A 184 -23.35 -34.32 -8.62
N THR A 185 -23.27 -33.20 -9.31
CA THR A 185 -22.04 -32.67 -9.96
C THR A 185 -21.07 -32.03 -8.97
N SER A 186 -21.52 -31.71 -7.74
CA SER A 186 -20.74 -31.07 -6.68
C SER A 186 -20.56 -31.98 -5.45
N ASN A 187 -20.74 -33.30 -5.60
CA ASN A 187 -20.72 -34.27 -4.50
C ASN A 187 -21.65 -33.92 -3.31
N LYS A 188 -22.78 -33.25 -3.57
CA LYS A 188 -23.77 -32.95 -2.53
C LYS A 188 -24.88 -34.00 -2.52
N ASP A 189 -25.26 -34.46 -1.34
CA ASP A 189 -26.40 -35.37 -1.14
C ASP A 189 -27.73 -34.61 -1.24
N GLY A 190 -28.18 -34.41 -2.48
CA GLY A 190 -29.51 -33.84 -2.75
C GLY A 190 -30.55 -34.88 -3.10
N ARG A 191 -31.81 -34.43 -3.14
CA ARG A 191 -32.97 -35.28 -3.47
C ARG A 191 -32.79 -35.97 -4.84
N PRO A 192 -33.05 -37.29 -4.97
CA PRO A 192 -33.12 -37.97 -6.26
C PRO A 192 -34.28 -37.43 -7.12
N MET A 193 -34.04 -37.29 -8.42
CA MET A 193 -35.04 -36.92 -9.43
C MET A 193 -34.74 -37.64 -10.76
N LEU A 194 -35.72 -37.66 -11.66
CA LEU A 194 -35.51 -38.16 -13.02
C LEU A 194 -35.11 -36.98 -13.91
N ALA A 195 -33.98 -37.06 -14.60
CA ALA A 195 -33.49 -35.99 -15.46
C ALA A 195 -32.92 -36.52 -16.77
N TRP A 196 -33.08 -35.74 -17.83
CA TRP A 196 -32.36 -35.89 -19.09
C TRP A 196 -30.99 -35.22 -18.95
N ARG A 197 -29.90 -35.99 -19.06
CA ARG A 197 -28.55 -35.45 -19.26
C ARG A 197 -28.38 -35.18 -20.74
N VAL A 198 -28.38 -33.92 -21.12
CA VAL A 198 -28.22 -33.48 -22.50
C VAL A 198 -26.82 -32.93 -22.69
N GLU A 199 -26.08 -33.49 -23.62
CA GLU A 199 -24.80 -32.93 -24.08
C GLU A 199 -25.09 -32.00 -25.26
N VAL A 200 -24.86 -30.70 -25.09
CA VAL A 200 -25.07 -29.67 -26.10
C VAL A 200 -23.72 -29.21 -26.63
N GLY A 201 -23.54 -29.20 -27.94
CA GLY A 201 -22.28 -28.71 -28.51
C GLY A 201 -22.42 -28.33 -29.98
N ASN A 202 -21.33 -27.79 -30.53
CA ASN A 202 -21.21 -27.45 -31.95
C ASN A 202 -20.14 -28.32 -32.66
N GLY A 203 -19.54 -29.26 -31.95
CA GLY A 203 -18.51 -30.17 -32.48
C GLY A 203 -17.12 -29.55 -32.66
N ARG A 204 -16.86 -28.36 -32.10
CA ARG A 204 -15.55 -27.70 -32.13
C ARG A 204 -15.06 -27.35 -30.72
N ASP A 205 -15.70 -26.37 -30.11
CA ASP A 205 -15.26 -25.63 -28.92
C ASP A 205 -16.37 -25.53 -27.85
N VAL A 206 -17.62 -25.82 -28.20
CA VAL A 206 -18.72 -25.87 -27.24
C VAL A 206 -19.08 -27.32 -26.90
N ARG A 207 -19.02 -27.64 -25.60
CA ARG A 207 -19.53 -28.88 -25.02
C ARG A 207 -20.11 -28.62 -23.64
N GLN A 208 -21.41 -28.37 -23.54
CA GLN A 208 -22.12 -28.14 -22.29
C GLN A 208 -22.91 -29.40 -21.89
N ILE A 209 -22.85 -29.78 -20.62
CA ILE A 209 -23.69 -30.84 -20.07
C ILE A 209 -24.80 -30.21 -19.26
N VAL A 210 -26.05 -30.38 -19.71
CA VAL A 210 -27.24 -29.78 -19.11
C VAL A 210 -28.15 -30.88 -18.58
N PHE A 211 -28.59 -30.78 -17.33
CA PHE A 211 -29.60 -31.66 -16.76
C PHE A 211 -30.97 -30.99 -16.81
N VAL A 212 -31.92 -31.63 -17.47
CA VAL A 212 -33.31 -31.18 -17.59
C VAL A 212 -34.20 -32.15 -16.84
N ASP A 213 -34.94 -31.66 -15.84
CA ASP A 213 -35.88 -32.47 -15.07
C ASP A 213 -36.94 -33.10 -16.01
N ALA A 214 -37.04 -34.43 -15.97
CA ALA A 214 -37.80 -35.21 -16.93
C ALA A 214 -39.32 -35.21 -16.64
N HIS A 215 -39.78 -34.54 -15.58
CA HIS A 215 -41.20 -34.37 -15.26
C HIS A 215 -41.70 -32.94 -15.51
N SER A 216 -40.84 -31.94 -15.29
CA SER A 216 -41.17 -30.51 -15.38
C SER A 216 -40.56 -29.79 -16.58
N GLY A 217 -39.48 -30.33 -17.17
CA GLY A 217 -38.79 -29.74 -18.32
C GLY A 217 -37.88 -28.57 -17.95
N LYS A 218 -37.66 -28.31 -16.66
CA LYS A 218 -36.77 -27.25 -16.18
C LYS A 218 -35.33 -27.72 -16.19
N VAL A 219 -34.41 -26.83 -16.54
CA VAL A 219 -32.98 -27.03 -16.31
C VAL A 219 -32.74 -27.01 -14.80
N VAL A 220 -32.09 -28.05 -14.28
CA VAL A 220 -31.82 -28.24 -12.84
C VAL A 220 -30.35 -28.21 -12.50
N ASP A 221 -29.48 -28.38 -13.49
CA ASP A 221 -28.01 -28.29 -13.34
C ASP A 221 -27.33 -28.15 -14.72
N GLN A 222 -26.13 -27.57 -14.78
CA GLN A 222 -25.31 -27.42 -15.99
C GLN A 222 -23.82 -27.34 -15.64
N TYR A 223 -22.95 -27.97 -16.44
CA TYR A 223 -21.49 -27.78 -16.36
C TYR A 223 -20.81 -27.81 -17.74
N ASN A 224 -19.66 -27.15 -17.86
CA ASN A 224 -18.85 -27.19 -19.09
C ASN A 224 -18.06 -28.51 -19.17
N GLY A 225 -18.17 -29.19 -20.31
CA GLY A 225 -17.50 -30.43 -20.63
C GLY A 225 -16.18 -30.26 -21.39
N ILE A 226 -15.78 -29.02 -21.69
CA ILE A 226 -14.43 -28.62 -22.14
C ILE A 226 -13.90 -27.64 -21.09
N GLN A 227 -12.82 -28.00 -20.41
CA GLN A 227 -12.29 -27.23 -19.28
C GLN A 227 -11.26 -26.18 -19.70
N GLU A 228 -10.88 -26.07 -20.98
CA GLU A 228 -9.66 -25.31 -21.40
C GLU A 228 -9.77 -24.58 -22.75
N ALA A 229 -10.97 -24.33 -23.27
CA ALA A 229 -11.11 -23.64 -24.55
C ALA A 229 -11.30 -22.14 -24.32
N ILE A 230 -10.26 -21.37 -24.65
CA ILE A 230 -10.33 -19.91 -24.76
C ILE A 230 -11.57 -19.47 -25.54
N ASP A 231 -12.20 -18.35 -25.17
CA ASP A 231 -13.35 -17.76 -25.86
C ASP A 231 -13.13 -16.25 -26.03
N ARG A 232 -12.77 -15.81 -27.24
CA ARG A 232 -12.50 -14.41 -27.59
C ARG A 232 -13.49 -13.87 -28.61
N GLN A 233 -13.74 -12.56 -28.55
CA GLN A 233 -14.54 -11.82 -29.53
C GLN A 233 -13.90 -10.49 -29.85
N VAL A 234 -13.72 -10.19 -31.14
CA VAL A 234 -13.15 -8.92 -31.60
C VAL A 234 -14.18 -8.12 -32.39
N TYR A 235 -14.31 -6.85 -32.02
CA TYR A 235 -15.19 -5.87 -32.63
C TYR A 235 -14.39 -4.77 -33.32
N ASN A 236 -14.99 -4.07 -34.28
CA ASN A 236 -14.34 -2.96 -34.98
C ASN A 236 -15.30 -1.78 -35.16
N GLY A 237 -14.88 -0.58 -34.72
CA GLY A 237 -15.65 0.65 -34.86
C GLY A 237 -16.77 0.84 -33.82
N GLY A 238 -16.77 0.05 -32.74
CA GLY A 238 -17.75 0.08 -31.66
C GLY A 238 -17.99 -1.30 -31.02
N TYR A 239 -18.83 -1.36 -29.99
CA TYR A 239 -19.15 -2.59 -29.26
C TYR A 239 -20.58 -3.09 -29.51
N GLY A 240 -20.75 -4.42 -29.62
CA GLY A 240 -22.04 -5.10 -29.78
C GLY A 240 -22.17 -5.89 -31.09
N ALA A 241 -23.29 -6.61 -31.24
CA ALA A 241 -23.46 -7.62 -32.30
C ALA A 241 -23.30 -7.07 -33.73
N SER A 242 -23.57 -5.78 -33.98
CA SER A 242 -23.38 -5.14 -35.29
C SER A 242 -21.93 -4.83 -35.63
N PHE A 243 -21.05 -4.80 -34.63
CA PHE A 243 -19.63 -4.45 -34.76
C PHE A 243 -18.71 -5.67 -34.65
N LEU A 244 -19.26 -6.84 -34.33
CA LEU A 244 -18.52 -8.09 -34.21
C LEU A 244 -17.93 -8.49 -35.57
N VAL A 245 -16.60 -8.56 -35.65
CA VAL A 245 -15.88 -8.91 -36.89
C VAL A 245 -15.26 -10.29 -36.84
N TRP A 246 -14.95 -10.79 -35.64
CA TRP A 246 -14.35 -12.11 -35.43
C TRP A 246 -14.80 -12.70 -34.09
N SER A 247 -14.96 -14.02 -34.03
CA SER A 247 -15.21 -14.76 -32.79
C SER A 247 -14.39 -16.04 -32.77
N GLU A 248 -14.12 -16.55 -31.57
CA GLU A 248 -13.41 -17.82 -31.40
C GLU A 248 -14.00 -18.92 -32.30
N GLY A 249 -13.10 -19.66 -32.97
CA GLY A 249 -13.47 -20.68 -33.95
C GLY A 249 -13.69 -20.20 -35.39
N ASP A 250 -13.68 -18.87 -35.63
CA ASP A 250 -13.49 -18.29 -36.95
C ASP A 250 -12.03 -18.47 -37.42
N SER A 251 -11.77 -18.38 -38.73
CA SER A 251 -10.42 -18.59 -39.28
C SER A 251 -9.48 -17.46 -38.89
N THR A 252 -8.28 -17.81 -38.45
CA THR A 252 -7.14 -16.90 -38.31
C THR A 252 -6.10 -17.15 -39.43
N PRO A 253 -5.36 -16.13 -39.90
CA PRO A 253 -5.56 -14.72 -39.57
C PRO A 253 -6.86 -14.17 -40.21
N TYR A 254 -7.45 -13.15 -39.58
CA TYR A 254 -8.53 -12.34 -40.12
C TYR A 254 -8.05 -11.50 -41.33
N GLY A 255 -6.79 -11.02 -41.30
CA GLY A 255 -6.15 -10.31 -42.41
C GLY A 255 -6.16 -8.78 -42.30
N VAL A 256 -6.39 -8.26 -41.10
CA VAL A 256 -6.20 -6.84 -40.74
C VAL A 256 -5.31 -6.83 -39.51
N ALA A 257 -4.10 -6.28 -39.63
CA ALA A 257 -3.05 -6.36 -38.60
C ALA A 257 -3.58 -6.08 -37.18
N ALA A 258 -4.16 -4.91 -36.94
CA ALA A 258 -4.72 -4.58 -35.62
C ALA A 258 -5.79 -5.56 -35.09
N ILE A 259 -6.54 -6.23 -35.96
CA ILE A 259 -7.50 -7.26 -35.55
C ILE A 259 -6.78 -8.57 -35.26
N ASP A 260 -5.79 -8.93 -36.08
CA ASP A 260 -4.94 -10.11 -35.88
C ASP A 260 -4.15 -9.98 -34.56
N ASP A 261 -3.55 -8.81 -34.29
CA ASP A 261 -2.86 -8.47 -33.04
C ASP A 261 -3.79 -8.65 -31.82
N LEU A 262 -5.01 -8.10 -31.87
CA LEU A 262 -5.99 -8.28 -30.79
C LEU A 262 -6.40 -9.73 -30.59
N ILE A 263 -6.44 -10.53 -31.65
CA ILE A 263 -6.70 -11.97 -31.54
C ILE A 263 -5.49 -12.61 -30.83
N ASP A 264 -4.31 -12.51 -31.42
CA ASP A 264 -3.13 -13.27 -31.02
C ASP A 264 -2.66 -12.88 -29.61
N TYR A 265 -2.50 -11.59 -29.31
CA TYR A 265 -2.01 -11.14 -28.00
C TYR A 265 -3.03 -11.33 -26.85
N SER A 266 -4.33 -11.37 -27.16
CA SER A 266 -5.34 -11.82 -26.19
C SER A 266 -5.19 -13.31 -25.87
N ALA A 267 -4.77 -14.14 -26.83
CA ALA A 267 -4.47 -15.55 -26.56
C ALA A 267 -3.18 -15.71 -25.76
N ASP A 268 -2.15 -14.93 -26.06
CA ASP A 268 -0.88 -14.96 -25.31
C ASP A 268 -1.12 -14.62 -23.84
N THR A 269 -1.90 -13.57 -23.58
CA THR A 269 -2.28 -13.18 -22.21
C THR A 269 -3.10 -14.27 -21.51
N TYR A 270 -4.09 -14.86 -22.19
CA TYR A 270 -4.85 -15.99 -21.64
C TYR A 270 -3.93 -17.16 -21.27
N ASN A 271 -3.01 -17.52 -22.16
CA ASN A 271 -2.11 -18.64 -21.99
C ASN A 271 -1.09 -18.36 -20.88
N LEU A 272 -0.59 -17.13 -20.73
CA LEU A 272 0.29 -16.74 -19.64
C LEU A 272 -0.33 -17.08 -18.28
N PHE A 273 -1.53 -16.57 -17.98
CA PHE A 273 -2.18 -16.82 -16.69
C PHE A 273 -2.66 -18.27 -16.53
N LYS A 274 -3.10 -18.92 -17.61
CA LYS A 274 -3.38 -20.37 -17.61
C LYS A 274 -2.14 -21.16 -17.20
N ASN A 275 -0.99 -20.88 -17.82
CA ASN A 275 0.25 -21.63 -17.62
C ASN A 275 0.88 -21.34 -16.26
N LEU A 276 0.90 -20.07 -15.83
CA LEU A 276 1.26 -19.61 -14.50
C LEU A 276 0.52 -20.40 -13.41
N THR A 277 -0.77 -20.65 -13.58
CA THR A 277 -1.60 -21.33 -12.57
C THR A 277 -1.72 -22.84 -12.78
N GLY A 278 -1.00 -23.42 -13.75
CA GLY A 278 -1.14 -24.83 -14.10
C GLY A 278 -2.56 -25.21 -14.57
N GLY A 279 -3.29 -24.25 -15.13
CA GLY A 279 -4.65 -24.39 -15.65
C GLY A 279 -5.76 -24.18 -14.62
N SER A 280 -5.46 -23.76 -13.39
CA SER A 280 -6.50 -23.55 -12.37
C SER A 280 -7.22 -22.20 -12.47
N TYR A 281 -6.63 -21.22 -13.17
CA TYR A 281 -7.22 -19.91 -13.41
C TYR A 281 -7.29 -19.66 -14.91
N LEU A 282 -8.50 -19.51 -15.45
CA LEU A 282 -8.76 -19.40 -16.88
C LEU A 282 -9.46 -18.09 -17.22
N SER A 283 -8.98 -17.40 -18.24
CA SER A 283 -9.41 -16.04 -18.58
C SER A 283 -9.30 -15.08 -17.38
N TRP A 284 -9.74 -13.83 -17.56
CA TRP A 284 -9.61 -12.78 -16.56
C TRP A 284 -10.46 -12.98 -15.31
N THR A 285 -11.46 -13.87 -15.31
CA THR A 285 -12.34 -14.15 -14.15
C THR A 285 -11.98 -15.41 -13.37
N GLY A 286 -11.00 -16.17 -13.84
CA GLY A 286 -10.71 -17.52 -13.36
C GLY A 286 -11.75 -18.58 -13.76
N ASN A 287 -12.80 -18.20 -14.49
CA ASN A 287 -13.92 -19.06 -14.88
C ASN A 287 -14.20 -19.02 -16.40
N ASP A 288 -13.15 -18.81 -17.21
CA ASP A 288 -13.21 -18.93 -18.68
C ASP A 288 -14.29 -17.99 -19.29
N ALA A 289 -14.30 -16.75 -18.80
CA ALA A 289 -15.14 -15.69 -19.33
C ALA A 289 -14.72 -15.31 -20.75
N THR A 290 -15.69 -14.87 -21.56
CA THR A 290 -15.41 -14.36 -22.90
C THR A 290 -14.53 -13.11 -22.82
N MET A 291 -13.49 -13.07 -23.66
CA MET A 291 -12.54 -11.97 -23.78
C MET A 291 -12.95 -11.06 -24.94
N HIS A 292 -13.51 -9.89 -24.63
CA HIS A 292 -13.99 -8.91 -25.59
C HIS A 292 -12.93 -7.83 -25.89
N ALA A 293 -12.55 -7.68 -27.16
CA ALA A 293 -11.63 -6.64 -27.61
C ALA A 293 -12.25 -5.77 -28.72
N VAL A 294 -12.09 -4.45 -28.63
CA VAL A 294 -12.67 -3.48 -29.58
C VAL A 294 -11.57 -2.68 -30.25
N ASN A 295 -11.40 -2.87 -31.56
CA ASN A 295 -10.54 -2.03 -32.37
C ASN A 295 -11.28 -0.75 -32.81
N ASN A 296 -10.57 0.38 -32.84
CA ASN A 296 -11.10 1.67 -33.28
C ASN A 296 -12.39 2.08 -32.56
N ASP A 297 -12.40 1.99 -31.23
CA ASP A 297 -13.58 2.40 -30.44
C ASP A 297 -13.75 3.93 -30.50
N PRO A 298 -14.88 4.47 -31.01
CA PRO A 298 -15.12 5.91 -31.00
C PRO A 298 -15.38 6.49 -29.59
N GLY A 299 -15.51 5.64 -28.56
CA GLY A 299 -15.76 6.02 -27.18
C GLY A 299 -14.52 6.44 -26.38
N ILE A 300 -13.32 6.23 -26.91
CA ILE A 300 -12.05 6.56 -26.24
C ILE A 300 -11.36 7.78 -26.87
N SER A 301 -10.60 8.52 -26.07
CA SER A 301 -9.87 9.70 -26.54
C SER A 301 -8.51 9.30 -27.11
N CYS A 302 -8.30 9.45 -28.41
CA CYS A 302 -7.07 9.00 -29.07
C CYS A 302 -5.91 10.00 -29.03
N PRO A 303 -4.65 9.52 -29.02
CA PRO A 303 -4.23 8.10 -28.98
C PRO A 303 -4.34 7.52 -27.56
N ASN A 304 -5.01 6.37 -27.40
CA ASN A 304 -5.11 5.66 -26.13
C ASN A 304 -5.59 4.20 -26.32
N ALA A 305 -5.43 3.38 -25.29
CA ALA A 305 -6.16 2.13 -25.08
C ALA A 305 -6.78 2.13 -23.67
N ASN A 306 -7.79 1.30 -23.42
CA ASN A 306 -8.30 1.09 -22.05
C ASN A 306 -9.06 -0.22 -21.85
N TRP A 307 -9.06 -0.70 -20.61
CA TRP A 307 -10.08 -1.58 -20.04
C TRP A 307 -11.22 -0.77 -19.41
N ASN A 308 -12.47 -1.05 -19.81
CA ASN A 308 -13.65 -0.32 -19.32
C ASN A 308 -14.50 -1.10 -18.30
N GLY A 309 -14.02 -2.25 -17.82
CA GLY A 309 -14.77 -3.18 -16.98
C GLY A 309 -15.50 -4.31 -17.72
N VAL A 310 -15.53 -4.27 -19.06
CA VAL A 310 -16.20 -5.26 -19.93
C VAL A 310 -15.35 -5.68 -21.12
N SER A 311 -14.70 -4.72 -21.77
CA SER A 311 -13.85 -4.94 -22.95
C SER A 311 -12.58 -4.10 -22.89
N ILE A 312 -11.53 -4.59 -23.54
CA ILE A 312 -10.35 -3.79 -23.88
C ILE A 312 -10.63 -3.04 -25.19
N ASN A 313 -10.27 -1.76 -25.28
CA ASN A 313 -10.65 -0.87 -26.37
C ASN A 313 -9.45 -0.07 -26.85
N PHE A 314 -9.26 0.03 -28.18
CA PHE A 314 -8.03 0.55 -28.78
C PHE A 314 -8.31 1.63 -29.82
N CYS A 315 -7.41 2.61 -29.87
CA CYS A 315 -7.31 3.56 -30.98
C CYS A 315 -6.53 2.95 -32.14
N ASP A 316 -6.65 3.58 -33.32
CA ASP A 316 -5.86 3.18 -34.48
C ASP A 316 -4.36 3.32 -34.17
N GLY A 317 -3.61 2.22 -34.33
CA GLY A 317 -2.17 2.20 -34.13
C GLY A 317 -1.66 2.07 -32.70
N THR A 318 -2.53 1.69 -31.75
CA THR A 318 -2.13 1.41 -30.35
C THR A 318 -2.10 -0.08 -30.03
N THR A 319 -2.32 -0.97 -30.99
CA THR A 319 -2.28 -2.43 -30.78
C THR A 319 -0.85 -2.93 -30.90
N SER A 320 -0.20 -3.17 -29.76
CA SER A 320 1.02 -3.97 -29.59
C SER A 320 0.77 -5.05 -28.54
N ASP A 321 1.65 -6.03 -28.44
CA ASP A 321 1.53 -7.14 -27.50
C ASP A 321 1.51 -6.70 -26.05
N ASP A 322 2.49 -5.90 -25.64
CA ASP A 322 2.61 -5.33 -24.31
C ASP A 322 1.36 -4.48 -23.95
N VAL A 323 0.87 -3.62 -24.86
CA VAL A 323 -0.31 -2.79 -24.63
C VAL A 323 -1.59 -3.64 -24.58
N VAL A 324 -1.75 -4.64 -25.45
CA VAL A 324 -2.93 -5.53 -25.39
C VAL A 324 -2.95 -6.36 -24.11
N ALA A 325 -1.80 -6.87 -23.70
CA ALA A 325 -1.65 -7.61 -22.46
C ALA A 325 -1.81 -6.72 -21.21
N HIS A 326 -1.32 -5.47 -21.25
CA HIS A 326 -1.54 -4.44 -20.23
C HIS A 326 -3.04 -4.19 -20.01
N GLU A 327 -3.81 -3.98 -21.08
CA GLU A 327 -5.26 -3.76 -20.94
C GLU A 327 -5.98 -4.99 -20.38
N TRP A 328 -5.54 -6.20 -20.74
CA TRP A 328 -6.09 -7.42 -20.14
C TRP A 328 -5.71 -7.56 -18.67
N ALA A 329 -4.50 -7.19 -18.29
CA ALA A 329 -4.01 -7.28 -16.92
C ALA A 329 -4.82 -6.38 -15.96
N HIS A 330 -5.36 -5.24 -16.41
CA HIS A 330 -6.37 -4.50 -15.63
C HIS A 330 -7.63 -5.34 -15.31
N ALA A 331 -8.08 -6.18 -16.24
CA ALA A 331 -9.21 -7.09 -16.00
C ALA A 331 -8.87 -8.17 -14.96
N TYR A 332 -7.64 -8.71 -14.97
CA TYR A 332 -7.16 -9.62 -13.93
C TYR A 332 -7.05 -8.93 -12.57
N THR A 333 -6.52 -7.70 -12.52
CA THR A 333 -6.50 -6.87 -11.30
C THR A 333 -7.92 -6.67 -10.75
N GLN A 334 -8.90 -6.35 -11.60
CA GLN A 334 -10.30 -6.21 -11.19
C GLN A 334 -10.86 -7.51 -10.58
N ALA A 335 -10.53 -8.67 -11.13
CA ALA A 335 -11.08 -9.96 -10.70
C ALA A 335 -10.37 -10.58 -9.48
N THR A 336 -9.23 -10.03 -9.07
CA THR A 336 -8.40 -10.57 -7.98
C THR A 336 -8.41 -9.63 -6.77
N HIS A 337 -7.50 -8.66 -6.70
CA HIS A 337 -7.33 -7.74 -5.57
C HIS A 337 -8.11 -6.43 -5.72
N GLY A 338 -8.57 -6.09 -6.92
CA GLY A 338 -9.48 -4.97 -7.17
C GLY A 338 -8.92 -3.60 -6.79
N LEU A 339 -7.61 -3.37 -7.02
CA LEU A 339 -6.93 -2.11 -6.67
C LEU A 339 -7.68 -0.89 -7.21
N ILE A 340 -7.95 0.06 -6.31
CA ILE A 340 -8.56 1.34 -6.63
C ILE A 340 -7.59 2.10 -7.54
N TYR A 341 -8.12 2.62 -8.66
CA TYR A 341 -7.36 3.33 -9.67
C TYR A 341 -7.08 4.80 -9.28
N ARG A 342 -6.42 4.98 -8.13
CA ARG A 342 -6.02 6.28 -7.59
C ARG A 342 -4.81 6.13 -6.65
N TRP A 343 -3.91 7.12 -6.64
CA TRP A 343 -2.75 7.15 -5.73
C TRP A 343 -1.89 5.86 -5.82
N GLN A 344 -1.26 5.43 -4.73
CA GLN A 344 -0.39 4.24 -4.73
C GLN A 344 -1.12 2.96 -5.13
N SER A 345 -2.39 2.77 -4.74
CA SER A 345 -3.15 1.59 -5.20
C SER A 345 -3.36 1.62 -6.71
N GLY A 346 -3.56 2.81 -7.29
CA GLY A 346 -3.69 2.98 -8.74
C GLY A 346 -2.36 2.81 -9.46
N ALA A 347 -1.26 3.29 -8.88
CA ALA A 347 0.08 3.06 -9.39
C ALA A 347 0.48 1.58 -9.38
N LEU A 348 0.05 0.82 -8.37
CA LEU A 348 0.15 -0.64 -8.38
C LEU A 348 -0.75 -1.27 -9.45
N ASN A 349 -1.97 -0.76 -9.65
CA ASN A 349 -2.86 -1.26 -10.70
C ASN A 349 -2.22 -1.11 -12.09
N GLU A 350 -1.68 0.07 -12.40
CA GLU A 350 -0.87 0.34 -13.59
C GLU A 350 0.36 -0.56 -13.68
N SER A 351 1.10 -0.70 -12.59
CA SER A 351 2.32 -1.49 -12.58
C SER A 351 2.08 -2.98 -12.79
N TYR A 352 1.03 -3.55 -12.21
CA TYR A 352 0.62 -4.93 -12.50
C TYR A 352 0.31 -5.11 -13.98
N SER A 353 -0.28 -4.10 -14.62
CA SER A 353 -0.56 -4.12 -16.05
C SER A 353 0.70 -4.01 -16.90
N ASP A 354 1.62 -3.12 -16.57
CA ASP A 354 2.94 -3.02 -17.22
C ASP A 354 3.74 -4.31 -17.07
N ILE A 355 3.80 -4.87 -15.85
CA ILE A 355 4.51 -6.10 -15.54
C ILE A 355 4.01 -7.27 -16.38
N PHE A 356 2.70 -7.51 -16.43
CA PHE A 356 2.18 -8.63 -17.20
C PHE A 356 2.14 -8.34 -18.70
N GLY A 357 2.11 -7.06 -19.11
CA GLY A 357 2.36 -6.61 -20.48
C GLY A 357 3.74 -7.03 -20.94
N GLU A 358 4.78 -6.58 -20.25
CA GLU A 358 6.17 -6.93 -20.56
C GLU A 358 6.45 -8.42 -20.43
N VAL A 359 5.84 -9.13 -19.47
CA VAL A 359 6.03 -10.58 -19.39
C VAL A 359 5.49 -11.28 -20.64
N VAL A 360 4.42 -10.79 -21.26
CA VAL A 360 3.94 -11.34 -22.55
C VAL A 360 4.93 -11.04 -23.66
N ASP A 361 5.33 -9.78 -23.81
CA ASP A 361 6.31 -9.31 -24.81
C ASP A 361 7.63 -10.11 -24.74
N LEU A 362 8.17 -10.26 -23.53
CA LEU A 362 9.42 -11.01 -23.31
C LEU A 362 9.31 -12.52 -23.61
N LEU A 363 8.10 -13.08 -23.67
CA LEU A 363 7.86 -14.50 -23.90
C LEU A 363 7.50 -14.83 -25.35
N ASN A 364 6.67 -14.02 -26.01
CA ASN A 364 6.27 -14.25 -27.40
C ASN A 364 7.41 -13.88 -28.37
N LEU A 365 8.26 -12.91 -28.02
CA LEU A 365 9.32 -12.34 -28.86
C LEU A 365 8.82 -11.88 -30.23
N ASP A 366 7.57 -11.42 -30.30
CA ASP A 366 7.05 -10.75 -31.49
C ASP A 366 7.69 -9.35 -31.62
N GLY A 367 7.32 -8.57 -32.63
CA GLY A 367 7.90 -7.23 -32.79
C GLY A 367 9.43 -7.21 -33.02
N ASN A 368 10.14 -6.43 -32.22
CA ASN A 368 11.58 -6.16 -32.30
C ASN A 368 12.36 -6.65 -31.05
N ASP A 369 11.74 -7.49 -30.23
CA ASP A 369 12.14 -7.83 -28.85
C ASP A 369 13.07 -9.05 -28.75
N ALA A 370 13.25 -9.73 -29.88
CA ALA A 370 14.19 -10.83 -29.98
C ALA A 370 15.66 -10.37 -29.85
N GLY A 371 16.34 -10.84 -28.79
CA GLY A 371 17.79 -10.72 -28.63
C GLY A 371 18.27 -9.41 -28.02
N GLN A 372 17.40 -8.71 -27.30
CA GLN A 372 17.73 -7.50 -26.55
C GLN A 372 18.77 -7.76 -25.44
N SER A 373 19.71 -6.84 -25.28
CA SER A 373 20.75 -6.91 -24.24
C SER A 373 20.30 -6.25 -22.95
N LEU A 374 20.65 -6.82 -21.80
CA LEU A 374 20.41 -6.17 -20.50
C LEU A 374 21.07 -4.78 -20.46
N ARG A 375 20.33 -3.80 -19.93
CA ARG A 375 20.84 -2.46 -19.67
C ARG A 375 21.50 -2.39 -18.30
N SER A 376 22.50 -1.54 -18.16
CA SER A 376 23.09 -1.18 -16.86
C SER A 376 22.17 -0.18 -16.14
N VAL A 377 22.20 -0.15 -14.81
CA VAL A 377 21.45 0.84 -14.01
C VAL A 377 21.89 2.26 -14.39
N GLY A 378 20.95 3.21 -14.51
CA GLY A 378 21.24 4.58 -14.96
C GLY A 378 21.37 4.76 -16.47
N GLN A 379 21.10 3.73 -17.28
CA GLN A 379 21.17 3.79 -18.74
C GLN A 379 19.78 3.81 -19.38
N CYS A 380 19.47 4.88 -20.12
CA CYS A 380 18.25 4.97 -20.91
C CYS A 380 18.35 4.12 -22.18
N SER A 381 17.20 3.74 -22.73
CA SER A 381 17.11 3.30 -24.12
C SER A 381 17.17 4.49 -25.07
N PRO A 382 17.80 4.39 -26.25
CA PRO A 382 17.64 5.39 -27.32
C PRO A 382 16.18 5.64 -27.71
N SER A 383 15.29 4.67 -27.46
CA SER A 383 13.84 4.75 -27.73
C SER A 383 13.01 5.10 -26.49
N GLY A 384 13.62 5.20 -25.30
CA GLY A 384 12.96 5.37 -24.00
C GLY A 384 13.29 6.68 -23.30
N GLY A 385 13.47 7.76 -24.07
CA GLY A 385 13.70 9.10 -23.51
C GLY A 385 15.13 9.35 -23.01
N SER A 386 15.26 10.23 -22.02
CA SER A 386 16.55 10.66 -21.46
C SER A 386 16.40 11.12 -20.02
N LEU A 387 17.37 10.79 -19.16
CA LEU A 387 17.36 11.20 -17.76
C LEU A 387 17.15 12.71 -17.59
N PRO A 388 16.26 13.13 -16.66
CA PRO A 388 16.02 14.53 -16.34
C PRO A 388 17.29 15.14 -15.75
N PRO A 389 17.39 16.47 -15.82
CA PRO A 389 18.54 17.13 -15.26
C PRO A 389 18.53 17.13 -13.74
N THR A 390 19.69 16.77 -13.20
CA THR A 390 19.99 16.82 -11.78
C THR A 390 20.94 17.98 -11.53
N MET A 391 20.56 18.85 -10.58
CA MET A 391 21.45 19.86 -10.04
C MET A 391 21.87 19.45 -8.63
N THR A 392 23.16 19.50 -8.34
CA THR A 392 23.69 19.27 -6.99
C THR A 392 24.51 20.47 -6.54
N VAL A 393 24.36 20.82 -5.27
CA VAL A 393 25.21 21.80 -4.59
C VAL A 393 26.11 21.04 -3.63
N SER A 394 27.41 21.29 -3.70
CA SER A 394 28.40 20.65 -2.82
C SER A 394 28.92 21.59 -1.73
N THR A 395 28.88 22.90 -1.96
CA THR A 395 29.18 23.93 -0.97
C THR A 395 28.30 25.15 -1.21
N PRO A 396 27.94 25.92 -0.17
CA PRO A 396 28.27 25.69 1.24
C PRO A 396 27.43 24.58 1.88
N ALA A 397 27.82 24.09 3.06
CA ALA A 397 27.24 22.89 3.67
C ALA A 397 25.74 23.05 3.99
N GLU A 398 25.32 24.26 4.35
CA GLU A 398 23.93 24.63 4.61
C GLU A 398 23.03 24.60 3.38
N LEU A 399 23.60 24.64 2.17
CA LEU A 399 22.89 24.52 0.90
C LEU A 399 23.24 23.20 0.16
N ALA A 400 24.03 22.33 0.77
CA ALA A 400 24.50 21.12 0.10
C ALA A 400 23.34 20.13 -0.07
N GLY A 401 23.19 19.59 -1.28
CA GLY A 401 22.10 18.66 -1.61
C GLY A 401 21.81 18.57 -3.10
N THR A 402 20.89 17.68 -3.44
CA THR A 402 20.31 17.57 -4.78
C THR A 402 19.06 18.43 -4.86
N TYR A 403 18.94 19.22 -5.92
CA TYR A 403 17.84 20.15 -6.15
C TYR A 403 16.88 19.58 -7.19
N THR A 404 15.58 19.73 -6.94
CA THR A 404 14.54 19.49 -7.95
C THR A 404 14.69 20.52 -9.06
N THR A 405 14.75 20.08 -10.32
CA THR A 405 14.91 21.01 -11.44
C THR A 405 13.96 20.82 -12.60
N GLY A 406 13.58 21.92 -13.22
CA GLY A 406 12.90 21.94 -14.51
C GLY A 406 13.91 21.85 -15.66
N SER A 407 13.62 21.01 -16.66
CA SER A 407 14.48 20.83 -17.83
C SER A 407 14.34 21.98 -18.84
N ALA A 408 15.15 21.98 -19.89
CA ALA A 408 15.03 22.88 -21.03
C ALA A 408 14.87 22.10 -22.33
N SER A 409 13.88 22.43 -23.17
CA SER A 409 13.65 21.74 -24.46
C SER A 409 14.79 21.94 -25.48
N PHE A 410 15.71 22.86 -25.18
CA PHE A 410 16.86 23.24 -26.02
C PHE A 410 18.20 22.85 -25.38
N ASN A 411 18.16 22.06 -24.31
CA ASN A 411 19.37 21.49 -23.71
C ASN A 411 20.14 20.64 -24.75
N PRO A 412 21.48 20.58 -24.73
CA PRO A 412 22.23 19.54 -25.45
C PRO A 412 21.74 18.12 -25.08
N SER A 413 22.11 17.07 -25.80
CA SER A 413 21.61 15.71 -25.52
C SER A 413 22.16 15.05 -24.24
N SER A 414 23.31 15.51 -23.76
CA SER A 414 23.88 15.15 -22.46
C SER A 414 24.80 16.24 -21.97
N ALA A 415 24.97 16.34 -20.66
CA ALA A 415 25.90 17.27 -20.03
C ALA A 415 26.36 16.77 -18.66
N ASN A 416 27.60 17.12 -18.31
CA ASN A 416 28.14 17.01 -16.98
C ASN A 416 29.10 18.18 -16.77
N VAL A 417 28.62 19.23 -16.09
CA VAL A 417 29.39 20.46 -15.85
C VAL A 417 29.33 20.81 -14.38
N ALA A 418 30.43 21.32 -13.85
CA ALA A 418 30.49 21.86 -12.50
C ALA A 418 31.22 23.20 -12.49
N GLY A 419 30.81 24.10 -11.59
CA GLY A 419 31.45 25.39 -11.42
C GLY A 419 30.82 26.23 -10.32
N ASN A 420 31.46 27.36 -10.03
CA ASN A 420 30.91 28.35 -9.11
C ASN A 420 29.62 28.92 -9.70
N LEU A 421 28.58 29.01 -8.88
CA LEU A 421 27.36 29.73 -9.21
C LEU A 421 27.62 31.23 -9.11
N ILE A 422 27.34 31.97 -10.18
CA ILE A 422 27.51 33.41 -10.24
C ILE A 422 26.20 34.05 -10.69
N LEU A 423 25.62 34.90 -9.83
CA LEU A 423 24.46 35.70 -10.18
C LEU A 423 24.80 36.67 -11.31
N VAL A 424 24.02 36.60 -12.38
CA VAL A 424 24.20 37.44 -13.56
C VAL A 424 23.93 38.91 -13.23
N ASN A 425 24.68 39.78 -13.90
CA ASN A 425 24.41 41.21 -13.95
C ASN A 425 24.60 41.73 -15.38
N ASP A 426 23.51 42.11 -16.03
CA ASP A 426 23.49 42.74 -17.37
C ASP A 426 23.41 44.28 -17.34
N GLY A 427 23.20 44.85 -16.15
CA GLY A 427 23.25 46.29 -15.89
C GLY A 427 22.05 47.09 -16.39
N ILE A 428 20.98 46.45 -16.86
CA ILE A 428 19.80 47.14 -17.44
C ILE A 428 18.51 46.62 -16.80
N GLY A 429 17.63 47.53 -16.37
CA GLY A 429 16.31 47.16 -15.81
C GLY A 429 16.43 46.21 -14.62
N SER A 430 15.83 45.02 -14.74
CA SER A 430 15.99 43.91 -13.79
C SER A 430 17.33 43.22 -14.04
N VAL A 431 18.39 43.77 -13.44
CA VAL A 431 19.78 43.48 -13.83
C VAL A 431 20.21 42.00 -13.76
N THR A 432 19.45 41.16 -13.08
CA THR A 432 19.71 39.73 -12.86
C THR A 432 18.97 38.81 -13.82
N ASP A 433 18.11 39.36 -14.70
CA ASP A 433 17.29 38.54 -15.60
C ASP A 433 18.02 38.15 -16.90
N GLY A 434 19.18 38.73 -17.20
CA GLY A 434 20.03 38.31 -18.32
C GLY A 434 19.39 38.52 -19.68
N CYS A 435 18.41 39.43 -19.78
CA CYS A 435 17.76 39.75 -21.05
C CYS A 435 18.67 40.54 -21.99
N GLU A 436 19.62 41.27 -21.45
CA GLU A 436 20.63 42.02 -22.18
C GLU A 436 22.01 41.33 -22.16
N ALA A 437 22.97 41.94 -22.86
CA ALA A 437 24.34 41.45 -22.88
C ALA A 437 24.96 41.52 -21.48
N ILE A 438 25.42 40.38 -20.97
CA ILE A 438 25.92 40.26 -19.60
C ILE A 438 27.32 40.89 -19.51
N GLY A 439 27.50 41.81 -18.57
CA GLY A 439 28.80 42.48 -18.36
C GLY A 439 29.77 41.67 -17.50
N THR A 440 29.27 40.67 -16.79
CA THR A 440 30.02 39.82 -15.85
C THR A 440 30.74 38.70 -16.61
N ASN A 441 32.02 38.47 -16.31
CA ASN A 441 32.78 37.34 -16.88
C ASN A 441 32.37 36.04 -16.19
N LEU A 442 31.87 35.07 -16.96
CA LEU A 442 31.37 33.79 -16.46
C LEU A 442 32.22 32.61 -16.93
N ALA A 443 33.44 32.84 -17.41
CA ALA A 443 34.33 31.79 -17.90
C ALA A 443 34.50 30.65 -16.87
N GLY A 444 33.97 29.46 -17.19
CA GLY A 444 34.04 28.27 -16.32
C GLY A 444 33.05 28.26 -15.15
N ALA A 445 32.16 29.24 -15.07
CA ALA A 445 31.14 29.37 -14.03
C ALA A 445 29.76 28.91 -14.52
N ILE A 446 28.86 28.64 -13.57
CA ILE A 446 27.45 28.40 -13.83
C ILE A 446 26.70 29.71 -13.57
N ALA A 447 25.93 30.17 -14.55
CA ALA A 447 25.18 31.43 -14.45
C ALA A 447 23.90 31.22 -13.65
N LEU A 448 23.67 32.00 -12.59
CA LEU A 448 22.36 32.10 -11.94
C LEU A 448 21.62 33.30 -12.54
N ILE A 449 20.44 33.06 -13.10
CA ILE A 449 19.66 34.08 -13.83
C ILE A 449 18.23 34.06 -13.33
N ASP A 450 17.64 35.24 -13.18
CA ASP A 450 16.25 35.35 -12.80
C ASP A 450 15.34 35.09 -13.99
N ARG A 451 14.28 34.32 -13.76
CA ARG A 451 13.17 34.30 -14.71
C ARG A 451 12.62 35.73 -14.83
N GLY A 452 12.48 36.18 -16.08
CA GLY A 452 12.10 37.54 -16.43
C GLY A 452 11.31 37.56 -17.72
N SER A 453 11.24 38.73 -18.37
CA SER A 453 10.30 38.95 -19.49
C SER A 453 10.76 38.44 -20.85
N CYS A 454 12.06 38.20 -21.04
CA CYS A 454 12.60 37.66 -22.29
C CYS A 454 12.63 36.12 -22.31
N ASN A 455 12.75 35.57 -23.53
CA ASN A 455 12.78 34.11 -23.76
C ASN A 455 13.96 33.44 -23.05
N PHE A 456 13.75 32.22 -22.54
CA PHE A 456 14.80 31.42 -21.88
C PHE A 456 16.03 31.20 -22.77
N THR A 457 15.82 30.90 -24.06
CA THR A 457 16.93 30.70 -25.01
C THR A 457 17.83 31.93 -25.13
N GLN A 458 17.27 33.14 -25.04
CA GLN A 458 18.04 34.38 -25.10
C GLN A 458 18.95 34.54 -23.87
N LYS A 459 18.40 34.29 -22.67
CA LYS A 459 19.14 34.35 -21.40
C LYS A 459 20.35 33.40 -21.43
N VAL A 460 20.13 32.18 -21.89
CA VAL A 460 21.16 31.14 -21.98
C VAL A 460 22.22 31.50 -23.01
N LEU A 461 21.84 32.00 -24.19
CA LEU A 461 22.81 32.46 -25.20
C LEU A 461 23.64 33.64 -24.69
N ASN A 462 23.05 34.58 -23.95
CA ASN A 462 23.77 35.70 -23.35
C ASN A 462 24.82 35.20 -22.35
N ALA A 463 24.47 34.28 -21.45
CA ALA A 463 25.40 33.70 -20.50
C ALA A 463 26.51 32.88 -21.18
N GLN A 464 26.15 32.07 -22.18
CA GLN A 464 27.09 31.30 -22.98
C GLN A 464 28.11 32.22 -23.69
N SER A 465 27.67 33.37 -24.20
CA SER A 465 28.53 34.32 -24.93
C SER A 465 29.66 34.92 -24.08
N VAL A 466 29.49 34.92 -22.75
CA VAL A 466 30.49 35.41 -21.78
C VAL A 466 31.19 34.28 -21.00
N GLY A 467 31.08 33.05 -21.51
CA GLY A 467 31.89 31.91 -21.08
C GLY A 467 31.27 31.01 -20.01
N ALA A 468 29.99 31.19 -19.67
CA ALA A 468 29.29 30.28 -18.76
C ALA A 468 29.32 28.84 -19.31
N VAL A 469 29.52 27.87 -18.43
CA VAL A 469 29.50 26.43 -18.77
C VAL A 469 28.16 25.76 -18.48
N GLY A 470 27.25 26.46 -17.79
CA GLY A 470 25.88 26.02 -17.52
C GLY A 470 25.03 27.19 -17.00
N VAL A 471 23.72 27.00 -16.94
CA VAL A 471 22.76 28.02 -16.48
C VAL A 471 21.76 27.42 -15.49
N VAL A 472 21.52 28.13 -14.40
CA VAL A 472 20.43 27.90 -13.44
C VAL A 472 19.49 29.09 -13.54
N ILE A 473 18.24 28.84 -13.93
CA ILE A 473 17.18 29.84 -13.90
C ILE A 473 16.45 29.74 -12.56
N ALA A 474 16.47 30.81 -11.77
CA ALA A 474 15.63 30.93 -10.59
C ALA A 474 14.20 31.31 -11.01
N ASN A 475 13.21 30.46 -10.71
CA ASN A 475 11.81 30.81 -10.95
C ASN A 475 11.43 32.08 -10.17
N ASN A 476 10.54 32.89 -10.73
CA ASN A 476 10.11 34.17 -10.14
C ASN A 476 8.68 34.13 -9.61
N GLU A 477 8.04 32.95 -9.67
CA GLU A 477 6.70 32.69 -9.18
C GLU A 477 6.77 31.55 -8.16
N PRO A 478 5.99 31.58 -7.06
CA PRO A 478 5.93 30.52 -6.06
C PRO A 478 5.13 29.30 -6.59
N THR A 479 5.52 28.82 -7.76
CA THR A 479 5.01 27.63 -8.43
C THR A 479 6.14 26.63 -8.58
N GLY A 480 5.80 25.37 -8.81
CA GLY A 480 6.77 24.34 -9.18
C GLY A 480 7.62 24.73 -10.39
N VAL A 481 8.75 24.03 -10.54
CA VAL A 481 9.64 24.19 -11.69
C VAL A 481 8.92 23.81 -12.99
N ILE A 482 9.29 24.46 -14.10
CA ILE A 482 8.69 24.20 -15.42
C ILE A 482 9.75 23.79 -16.44
N THR A 483 9.34 23.04 -17.46
CA THR A 483 10.17 22.81 -18.64
C THR A 483 10.31 24.12 -19.43
N MET A 484 11.52 24.62 -19.54
CA MET A 484 11.85 25.84 -20.28
C MET A 484 11.78 25.58 -21.79
N GLY A 485 10.73 26.11 -22.43
CA GLY A 485 10.52 25.98 -23.87
C GLY A 485 11.36 26.94 -24.72
N GLY A 486 11.61 26.53 -25.97
CA GLY A 486 12.23 27.35 -27.02
C GLY A 486 13.03 26.52 -28.01
N SER A 487 13.45 27.12 -29.12
CA SER A 487 14.34 26.49 -30.11
C SER A 487 15.47 27.46 -30.48
N ALA A 488 16.71 27.06 -30.18
CA ALA A 488 17.90 27.83 -30.52
C ALA A 488 19.09 26.86 -30.72
N PRO A 489 19.41 26.46 -31.97
CA PRO A 489 20.43 25.44 -32.26
C PRO A 489 21.88 25.87 -31.91
N GLY A 490 22.09 27.12 -31.46
CA GLY A 490 23.40 27.61 -31.00
C GLY A 490 23.67 27.41 -29.51
N ILE A 491 22.71 26.88 -28.74
CA ILE A 491 22.91 26.56 -27.32
C ILE A 491 23.66 25.23 -27.21
N THR A 492 24.75 25.23 -26.44
CA THR A 492 25.65 24.09 -26.24
C THR A 492 25.93 23.82 -24.76
N ILE A 493 25.38 24.63 -23.86
CA ILE A 493 25.54 24.50 -22.42
C ILE A 493 24.23 24.03 -21.77
N PRO A 494 24.31 23.22 -20.70
CA PRO A 494 23.16 22.77 -19.94
C PRO A 494 22.45 23.91 -19.22
N SER A 495 21.12 23.85 -19.17
CA SER A 495 20.25 24.80 -18.49
C SER A 495 19.20 24.09 -17.65
N VAL A 496 19.03 24.52 -16.41
CA VAL A 496 18.02 23.99 -15.48
C VAL A 496 17.25 25.13 -14.82
N MET A 497 16.04 24.86 -14.36
CA MET A 497 15.26 25.79 -13.54
C MET A 497 15.15 25.26 -12.11
N VAL A 498 15.33 26.12 -11.11
CA VAL A 498 15.04 25.81 -9.69
C VAL A 498 13.80 26.55 -9.22
N SER A 499 13.24 26.12 -8.09
CA SER A 499 12.05 26.73 -7.49
C SER A 499 12.29 28.19 -7.09
N TYR A 500 11.22 28.90 -6.74
CA TYR A 500 11.33 30.28 -6.24
C TYR A 500 12.13 30.36 -4.94
N ASP A 501 11.90 29.44 -4.00
CA ASP A 501 12.56 29.43 -2.69
C ASP A 501 14.03 29.00 -2.80
N ASP A 502 14.33 27.97 -3.59
CA ASP A 502 15.72 27.58 -3.89
C ASP A 502 16.45 28.72 -4.60
N GLY A 503 15.77 29.36 -5.55
CA GLY A 503 16.26 30.53 -6.26
C GLY A 503 16.61 31.67 -5.30
N GLN A 504 15.82 31.90 -4.25
CA GLN A 504 16.14 32.88 -3.21
C GLN A 504 17.32 32.43 -2.33
N ALA A 505 17.32 31.18 -1.86
CA ALA A 505 18.38 30.64 -1.01
C ALA A 505 19.76 30.73 -1.71
N LEU A 506 19.82 30.34 -2.98
CA LEU A 506 21.04 30.38 -3.79
C LEU A 506 21.56 31.81 -4.03
N ARG A 507 20.68 32.81 -4.13
CA ARG A 507 21.09 34.23 -4.24
C ARG A 507 21.61 34.78 -2.93
N ASN A 508 20.98 34.37 -1.82
CA ASN A 508 21.29 34.85 -0.49
C ASN A 508 22.54 34.19 0.09
N ALA A 509 23.08 33.17 -0.57
CA ALA A 509 24.34 32.55 -0.22
C ALA A 509 25.47 33.60 -0.15
N GLY A 510 25.94 33.87 1.07
CA GLY A 510 27.05 34.80 1.31
C GLY A 510 28.44 34.24 0.97
N SER A 511 28.51 32.95 0.62
CA SER A 511 29.72 32.19 0.28
C SER A 511 29.63 31.66 -1.16
N ALA A 512 30.76 31.20 -1.73
CA ALA A 512 30.78 30.66 -3.08
C ALA A 512 30.02 29.32 -3.17
N VAL A 513 28.93 29.30 -3.94
CA VAL A 513 28.13 28.09 -4.15
C VAL A 513 28.74 27.26 -5.28
N GLN A 514 29.07 26.00 -5.00
CA GLN A 514 29.57 25.05 -6.01
C GLN A 514 28.44 24.18 -6.52
N VAL A 515 28.14 24.33 -7.80
CA VAL A 515 27.03 23.65 -8.46
C VAL A 515 27.55 22.66 -9.50
N SER A 516 26.91 21.50 -9.60
CA SER A 516 27.06 20.57 -10.71
C SER A 516 25.70 20.34 -11.38
N ILE A 517 25.66 20.40 -12.71
CA ILE A 517 24.49 20.05 -13.52
C ILE A 517 24.84 18.83 -14.34
N GLN A 518 24.06 17.77 -14.18
CA GLN A 518 24.22 16.52 -14.91
C GLN A 518 22.89 16.11 -15.52
N TYR A 519 22.87 15.73 -16.79
CA TYR A 519 21.70 15.14 -17.41
C TYR A 519 22.07 14.40 -18.70
N GLY A 520 21.21 13.48 -19.11
CA GLY A 520 21.53 12.54 -20.18
C GLY A 520 22.54 11.51 -19.69
N GLY A 521 22.06 10.29 -19.44
CA GLY A 521 22.92 9.12 -19.31
C GLY A 521 23.51 8.74 -20.67
N THR A 522 24.53 7.88 -20.66
CA THR A 522 24.79 7.07 -21.86
C THR A 522 23.56 6.20 -22.12
N SER A 523 23.24 5.97 -23.39
CA SER A 523 22.17 5.06 -23.76
C SER A 523 22.75 3.73 -24.18
N GLU A 524 22.07 2.65 -23.80
CA GLU A 524 22.38 1.31 -24.25
C GLU A 524 21.26 0.84 -25.17
N ASN A 525 21.64 0.34 -26.34
CA ASN A 525 20.68 0.04 -27.40
C ASN A 525 19.91 -1.25 -27.08
N SER A 526 18.89 -1.10 -26.24
CA SER A 526 17.94 -2.13 -25.86
C SER A 526 16.58 -1.49 -25.63
N ILE A 527 15.52 -2.18 -26.05
CA ILE A 527 14.13 -1.80 -25.81
C ILE A 527 13.45 -2.65 -24.74
N ARG A 528 14.10 -3.74 -24.28
CA ARG A 528 13.67 -4.49 -23.10
C ARG A 528 13.27 -3.56 -21.95
N TRP A 529 12.07 -3.77 -21.38
CA TRP A 529 11.45 -2.97 -20.33
C TRP A 529 10.92 -1.60 -20.80
N LEU A 530 10.67 -1.40 -22.09
CA LEU A 530 9.91 -0.25 -22.57
C LEU A 530 8.46 -0.65 -22.72
N MET A 531 7.54 0.28 -22.46
CA MET A 531 6.12 0.07 -22.74
C MET A 531 5.74 0.86 -23.99
N GLY A 532 5.05 0.23 -24.93
CA GLY A 532 4.35 0.83 -26.07
C GLY A 532 5.26 1.27 -27.22
N GLU A 533 6.51 0.81 -27.27
CA GLU A 533 7.47 1.17 -28.31
C GLU A 533 7.04 0.77 -29.72
N ASP A 534 6.27 -0.32 -29.84
CA ASP A 534 5.77 -0.86 -31.10
C ASP A 534 4.39 -0.28 -31.48
N ALA A 535 3.72 0.38 -30.52
CA ALA A 535 2.49 1.13 -30.74
C ALA A 535 2.79 2.51 -31.38
N PHE A 536 2.89 2.52 -32.70
CA PHE A 536 3.30 3.71 -33.47
C PHE A 536 2.46 4.98 -33.25
N ALA A 537 1.21 4.86 -32.79
CA ALA A 537 0.36 6.01 -32.49
C ALA A 537 0.83 6.85 -31.29
N PHE A 538 1.62 6.25 -30.38
CA PHE A 538 2.22 6.98 -29.25
C PHE A 538 3.47 7.76 -29.65
N GLY A 539 4.08 7.44 -30.79
CA GLY A 539 5.29 8.13 -31.28
C GLY A 539 6.59 7.66 -30.62
N GLY A 540 6.57 6.52 -29.93
CA GLY A 540 7.68 5.91 -29.19
C GLY A 540 7.16 5.24 -27.92
N ALA A 541 8.07 4.68 -27.12
CA ALA A 541 7.74 4.14 -25.81
C ALA A 541 7.11 5.22 -24.92
N ILE A 542 6.15 4.83 -24.08
CA ILE A 542 5.43 5.69 -23.14
C ILE A 542 5.99 5.59 -21.72
N ARG A 543 6.62 4.47 -21.35
CA ARG A 543 7.29 4.24 -20.06
C ARG A 543 8.56 3.42 -20.24
N ASP A 544 9.44 3.49 -19.24
CA ASP A 544 10.66 2.69 -19.15
C ASP A 544 10.71 2.01 -17.77
N MET A 545 10.36 0.73 -17.67
CA MET A 545 10.36 0.01 -16.39
C MET A 545 11.78 -0.20 -15.84
N TRP A 546 12.81 -0.23 -16.68
CA TRP A 546 14.20 -0.41 -16.22
C TRP A 546 14.80 0.87 -15.66
N GLU A 547 14.51 2.02 -16.26
CA GLU A 547 14.93 3.33 -15.75
C GLU A 547 13.80 4.35 -15.94
N PRO A 548 12.79 4.35 -15.04
CA PRO A 548 11.58 5.17 -15.18
C PRO A 548 11.87 6.66 -15.35
N ARG A 549 12.95 7.13 -14.72
CA ARG A 549 13.36 8.53 -14.81
C ARG A 549 13.67 8.95 -16.23
N CYS A 550 14.06 8.06 -17.14
CA CYS A 550 14.26 8.40 -18.55
C CYS A 550 13.00 8.95 -19.23
N MET A 551 11.81 8.61 -18.71
CA MET A 551 10.51 9.08 -19.17
C MET A 551 9.86 10.10 -18.22
N GLY A 552 10.57 10.48 -17.14
CA GLY A 552 10.09 11.45 -16.15
C GLY A 552 9.31 10.83 -14.98
N ASP A 553 9.37 9.50 -14.83
CA ASP A 553 8.71 8.76 -13.75
C ASP A 553 9.71 8.41 -12.63
N PRO A 554 9.26 8.27 -11.36
CA PRO A 554 10.12 7.86 -10.25
C PRO A 554 10.56 6.39 -10.35
N GLY A 555 11.82 6.09 -10.05
CA GLY A 555 12.32 4.72 -9.87
C GLY A 555 12.27 4.24 -8.41
N ARG A 556 12.09 5.17 -7.47
CA ARG A 556 11.91 4.94 -6.03
C ARG A 556 11.03 6.02 -5.40
N VAL A 557 10.54 5.77 -4.19
CA VAL A 557 9.60 6.66 -3.51
C VAL A 557 10.17 8.06 -3.23
N SER A 558 11.46 8.18 -2.92
CA SER A 558 12.07 9.49 -2.65
C SER A 558 12.49 10.27 -3.91
N ASP A 559 12.26 9.76 -5.12
CA ASP A 559 12.68 10.46 -6.34
C ASP A 559 11.89 11.77 -6.53
N ALA A 560 12.55 12.77 -7.12
CA ALA A 560 11.94 14.08 -7.34
C ALA A 560 10.79 14.04 -8.36
N GLU A 561 10.76 12.99 -9.19
CA GLU A 561 9.72 12.66 -10.15
C GLU A 561 8.45 12.11 -9.47
N TYR A 562 8.50 11.74 -8.19
CA TYR A 562 7.34 11.19 -7.48
C TYR A 562 6.17 12.19 -7.44
N HIS A 563 4.98 11.72 -7.82
CA HIS A 563 3.83 12.55 -8.07
C HIS A 563 2.85 12.59 -6.89
N CYS A 564 2.48 13.81 -6.46
CA CYS A 564 1.75 14.03 -5.21
C CYS A 564 0.42 14.80 -5.38
N ASN A 565 -0.06 14.97 -6.62
CA ASN A 565 -1.29 15.74 -6.89
C ASN A 565 -2.48 14.84 -7.23
N GLY A 566 -3.47 14.78 -6.34
CA GLY A 566 -4.64 13.92 -6.47
C GLY A 566 -5.62 14.26 -7.58
N ASN A 567 -5.42 15.40 -8.26
CA ASN A 567 -6.25 15.89 -9.37
C ASN A 567 -5.61 15.66 -10.74
N VAL A 568 -4.35 15.24 -10.79
CA VAL A 568 -3.64 14.93 -12.03
C VAL A 568 -3.45 13.43 -12.08
N ASP A 569 -3.84 12.83 -13.20
CA ASP A 569 -3.62 11.40 -13.46
C ASP A 569 -4.05 10.50 -12.28
N ASN A 570 -5.21 10.80 -11.69
CA ASN A 570 -5.74 10.12 -10.52
C ASN A 570 -4.75 10.01 -9.34
N GLY A 571 -3.90 11.02 -9.10
CA GLY A 571 -2.83 10.92 -8.11
C GLY A 571 -1.54 10.31 -8.65
N GLY A 572 -1.28 10.48 -9.95
CA GLY A 572 -0.07 10.04 -10.64
C GLY A 572 0.02 8.53 -10.81
N VAL A 573 -1.07 7.85 -11.19
CA VAL A 573 -1.09 6.38 -11.31
C VAL A 573 -0.13 5.87 -12.38
N HIS A 574 -0.04 6.53 -13.55
CA HIS A 574 0.86 6.14 -14.63
C HIS A 574 2.31 6.64 -14.40
N ILE A 575 2.49 7.55 -13.43
CA ILE A 575 3.79 8.14 -13.09
C ILE A 575 4.43 7.30 -11.99
N ASN A 576 3.76 7.20 -10.84
CA ASN A 576 4.25 6.50 -9.66
C ASN A 576 4.34 4.99 -9.86
N SER A 577 3.71 4.42 -10.90
CA SER A 577 3.90 3.02 -11.31
C SER A 577 5.36 2.70 -11.65
N GLY A 578 6.18 3.72 -12.00
CA GLY A 578 7.62 3.58 -12.19
C GLY A 578 8.33 2.89 -11.02
N VAL A 579 7.91 3.15 -9.77
CA VAL A 579 8.51 2.57 -8.56
C VAL A 579 8.36 1.03 -8.54
N PRO A 580 7.14 0.46 -8.55
CA PRO A 580 6.95 -0.99 -8.64
C PRO A 580 7.37 -1.62 -9.97
N ASN A 581 7.32 -0.88 -11.08
CA ASN A 581 7.87 -1.33 -12.37
C ASN A 581 9.37 -1.59 -12.28
N HIS A 582 10.12 -0.64 -11.70
CA HIS A 582 11.55 -0.77 -11.50
C HIS A 582 11.91 -1.92 -10.57
N ALA A 583 11.15 -2.10 -9.49
CA ALA A 583 11.33 -3.23 -8.59
C ALA A 583 11.18 -4.57 -9.31
N PHE A 584 10.16 -4.75 -10.15
CA PHE A 584 9.96 -5.98 -10.92
C PHE A 584 11.09 -6.21 -11.93
N ALA A 585 11.45 -5.19 -12.72
CA ALA A 585 12.53 -5.29 -13.70
C ALA A 585 13.87 -5.69 -13.04
N MET A 586 14.19 -5.11 -11.89
CA MET A 586 15.38 -5.48 -11.10
C MET A 586 15.31 -6.90 -10.54
N LEU A 587 14.14 -7.39 -10.13
CA LEU A 587 14.00 -8.79 -9.68
C LEU A 587 14.26 -9.77 -10.82
N VAL A 588 13.80 -9.44 -12.03
CA VAL A 588 13.99 -10.32 -13.18
C VAL A 588 15.44 -10.32 -13.65
N ASP A 589 16.07 -9.17 -13.81
CA ASP A 589 17.38 -9.04 -14.48
C ASP A 589 18.57 -8.86 -13.52
N GLY A 590 18.31 -8.49 -12.25
CA GLY A 590 19.31 -8.19 -11.25
C GLY A 590 19.94 -6.80 -11.44
N ALA A 591 20.21 -6.11 -10.33
CA ALA A 591 20.71 -4.73 -10.36
C ALA A 591 21.45 -4.34 -9.07
N THR A 592 22.16 -3.23 -9.11
CA THR A 592 22.52 -2.49 -7.89
C THR A 592 22.00 -1.08 -8.02
N PHE A 593 20.99 -0.76 -7.21
CA PHE A 593 20.28 0.51 -7.24
C PHE A 593 20.12 1.01 -5.81
N ASN A 594 20.23 2.33 -5.61
CA ASN A 594 20.15 2.96 -4.29
C ASN A 594 21.07 2.33 -3.22
N GLY A 595 22.26 1.86 -3.63
CA GLY A 595 23.23 1.21 -2.73
C GLY A 595 22.86 -0.22 -2.31
N VAL A 596 21.77 -0.78 -2.83
CA VAL A 596 21.28 -2.14 -2.54
C VAL A 596 21.47 -3.01 -3.79
N THR A 597 22.00 -4.22 -3.61
CA THR A 597 22.13 -5.21 -4.69
C THR A 597 20.94 -6.17 -4.66
N VAL A 598 20.23 -6.25 -5.79
CA VAL A 598 19.13 -7.18 -6.05
C VAL A 598 19.66 -8.29 -6.95
N ASP A 599 19.73 -9.52 -6.45
CA ASP A 599 20.11 -10.68 -7.26
C ASP A 599 18.97 -11.06 -8.21
N ALA A 600 19.30 -11.42 -9.46
CA ALA A 600 18.31 -11.83 -10.45
C ALA A 600 17.63 -13.15 -10.06
N ILE A 601 16.29 -13.16 -9.98
CA ILE A 601 15.47 -14.34 -9.72
C ILE A 601 14.77 -14.86 -10.99
N GLY A 602 14.69 -14.03 -12.03
CA GLY A 602 14.07 -14.33 -13.32
C GLY A 602 12.55 -14.19 -13.32
N ALA A 603 11.97 -14.00 -14.52
CA ALA A 603 10.56 -13.70 -14.73
C ALA A 603 9.63 -14.79 -14.18
N ASP A 604 10.02 -16.07 -14.33
CA ASP A 604 9.22 -17.18 -13.81
C ASP A 604 8.92 -17.02 -12.32
N LYS A 605 9.95 -16.83 -11.50
CA LYS A 605 9.80 -16.72 -10.05
C LYS A 605 9.09 -15.42 -9.68
N ALA A 606 9.47 -14.30 -10.30
CA ALA A 606 8.89 -12.99 -10.01
C ALA A 606 7.37 -12.97 -10.29
N ALA A 607 6.92 -13.48 -11.44
CA ALA A 607 5.50 -13.51 -11.79
C ALA A 607 4.67 -14.37 -10.82
N HIS A 608 5.20 -15.52 -10.36
CA HIS A 608 4.52 -16.35 -9.34
C HIS A 608 4.34 -15.61 -8.01
N ILE A 609 5.36 -14.85 -7.58
CA ILE A 609 5.30 -14.06 -6.35
C ILE A 609 4.27 -12.94 -6.49
N TYR A 610 4.30 -12.19 -7.60
CA TYR A 610 3.36 -11.10 -7.87
C TYR A 610 1.92 -11.60 -7.99
N TRP A 611 1.70 -12.73 -8.66
CA TRP A 611 0.39 -13.36 -8.78
C TRP A 611 -0.17 -13.80 -7.43
N ARG A 612 0.67 -14.41 -6.58
CA ARG A 612 0.24 -14.77 -5.23
C ARG A 612 -0.07 -13.55 -4.38
N ALA A 613 0.72 -12.48 -4.48
CA ALA A 613 0.44 -11.22 -3.78
C ALA A 613 -0.93 -10.68 -4.13
N ALA A 614 -1.21 -10.64 -5.44
CA ALA A 614 -2.47 -10.24 -6.04
C ALA A 614 -3.66 -11.12 -5.57
N THR A 615 -3.53 -12.45 -5.54
CA THR A 615 -4.67 -13.33 -5.24
C THR A 615 -4.89 -13.65 -3.76
N ASN A 616 -3.92 -13.37 -2.89
CA ASN A 616 -3.96 -13.84 -1.50
C ASN A 616 -3.81 -12.75 -0.43
N TYR A 617 -3.15 -11.63 -0.71
CA TYR A 617 -2.79 -10.66 0.33
C TYR A 617 -3.32 -9.26 0.04
N GLN A 618 -3.22 -8.79 -1.19
CA GLN A 618 -3.60 -7.43 -1.54
C GLN A 618 -5.12 -7.26 -1.63
N GLY A 619 -5.57 -6.03 -1.39
CA GLY A 619 -6.96 -5.61 -1.53
C GLY A 619 -7.08 -4.25 -2.21
N PRO A 620 -8.31 -3.69 -2.30
CA PRO A 620 -8.57 -2.51 -3.11
C PRO A 620 -7.76 -1.27 -2.73
N SER A 621 -7.40 -1.11 -1.47
CA SER A 621 -6.67 0.04 -0.95
C SER A 621 -5.19 -0.24 -0.67
N SER A 622 -4.65 -1.36 -1.14
CA SER A 622 -3.24 -1.69 -0.87
C SER A 622 -2.32 -0.63 -1.43
N ASP A 623 -1.40 -0.17 -0.58
CA ASP A 623 -0.39 0.82 -0.88
C ASP A 623 0.98 0.17 -1.17
N PHE A 624 2.05 0.95 -1.33
CA PHE A 624 3.37 0.40 -1.64
C PHE A 624 3.96 -0.44 -0.49
N ALA A 625 3.67 -0.09 0.77
CA ALA A 625 4.14 -0.86 1.91
C ALA A 625 3.40 -2.20 2.01
N ASP A 626 2.07 -2.19 1.82
CA ASP A 626 1.24 -3.39 1.71
C ASP A 626 1.73 -4.31 0.58
N HIS A 627 2.11 -3.73 -0.57
CA HIS A 627 2.66 -4.49 -1.70
C HIS A 627 3.99 -5.16 -1.35
N ALA A 628 4.91 -4.43 -0.71
CA ALA A 628 6.19 -4.98 -0.28
C ALA A 628 6.01 -6.15 0.69
N ASP A 629 5.12 -6.01 1.68
CA ASP A 629 4.78 -7.07 2.63
C ASP A 629 4.11 -8.27 1.93
N ALA A 630 3.21 -8.01 0.99
CA ALA A 630 2.52 -9.05 0.21
C ALA A 630 3.50 -9.86 -0.67
N LEU A 631 4.48 -9.23 -1.29
CA LEU A 631 5.50 -9.91 -2.10
C LEU A 631 6.43 -10.77 -1.24
N GLU A 632 6.90 -10.25 -0.10
CA GLU A 632 7.74 -11.02 0.83
C GLU A 632 6.99 -12.23 1.41
N ALA A 633 5.73 -12.05 1.83
CA ALA A 633 4.87 -13.14 2.29
C ALA A 633 4.63 -14.17 1.18
N SER A 634 4.40 -13.71 -0.05
CA SER A 634 4.23 -14.58 -1.21
C SER A 634 5.47 -15.41 -1.51
N CYS A 635 6.66 -14.80 -1.44
CA CYS A 635 7.91 -15.51 -1.64
C CYS A 635 8.13 -16.60 -0.58
N ALA A 636 7.87 -16.28 0.69
CA ALA A 636 7.98 -17.23 1.79
C ALA A 636 7.04 -18.45 1.61
N ASP A 637 5.81 -18.21 1.18
CA ASP A 637 4.81 -19.26 0.96
C ASP A 637 5.14 -20.19 -0.22
N LEU A 638 5.76 -19.64 -1.27
CA LEU A 638 6.09 -20.39 -2.49
C LEU A 638 7.46 -21.08 -2.41
N GLN A 639 8.24 -20.80 -1.36
CA GLN A 639 9.59 -21.33 -1.21
C GLN A 639 9.61 -22.87 -1.21
N GLY A 640 10.47 -23.45 -2.06
CA GLY A 640 10.62 -24.90 -2.17
C GLY A 640 9.51 -25.62 -2.95
N LEU A 641 8.48 -24.92 -3.42
CA LEU A 641 7.42 -25.52 -4.24
C LEU A 641 7.84 -25.62 -5.72
N PRO A 642 7.37 -26.66 -6.46
CA PRO A 642 7.56 -26.74 -7.89
C PRO A 642 6.60 -25.78 -8.59
N LEU A 643 7.14 -24.71 -9.18
CA LEU A 643 6.38 -23.68 -9.87
C LEU A 643 6.48 -23.89 -11.38
N PRO A 644 5.37 -23.93 -12.14
CA PRO A 644 5.40 -23.99 -13.61
C PRO A 644 6.24 -22.85 -14.20
N LEU A 645 7.00 -23.13 -15.27
CA LEU A 645 7.59 -22.06 -16.09
C LEU A 645 6.50 -21.28 -16.82
N LEU A 646 6.73 -19.99 -17.06
CA LEU A 646 5.82 -19.13 -17.83
C LEU A 646 5.86 -19.50 -19.31
N SER A 647 4.75 -19.22 -20.00
CA SER A 647 4.60 -19.50 -21.43
C SER A 647 3.34 -18.83 -21.96
N THR A 648 3.42 -18.24 -23.15
CA THR A 648 2.27 -17.77 -23.95
C THR A 648 1.73 -18.86 -24.89
N GLU A 649 2.40 -20.01 -24.97
CA GLU A 649 1.98 -21.14 -25.81
C GLU A 649 0.75 -21.90 -25.29
N THR A 650 -0.07 -22.41 -26.21
CA THR A 650 -1.32 -23.16 -25.94
C THR A 650 -1.10 -24.58 -25.39
N SER A 651 0.05 -25.20 -25.66
CA SER A 651 0.34 -26.57 -25.20
C SER A 651 1.83 -26.83 -24.98
N GLY A 652 2.21 -27.08 -23.73
CA GLY A 652 3.56 -27.46 -23.35
C GLY A 652 3.57 -28.29 -22.06
N THR A 653 4.46 -29.27 -21.97
CA THR A 653 4.88 -29.77 -20.65
C THR A 653 5.83 -28.72 -20.10
N LEU A 654 5.30 -27.78 -19.34
CA LEU A 654 6.11 -26.74 -18.72
C LEU A 654 7.06 -27.43 -17.73
N GLY A 655 8.34 -27.05 -17.80
CA GLY A 655 9.27 -27.37 -16.73
C GLY A 655 8.81 -26.73 -15.43
N THR A 656 9.53 -26.98 -14.34
CA THR A 656 9.30 -26.27 -13.08
C THR A 656 10.55 -25.57 -12.60
N THR A 657 10.36 -24.40 -12.02
CA THR A 657 11.36 -23.69 -11.22
C THR A 657 11.03 -23.81 -9.73
N THR A 658 11.90 -23.30 -8.87
CA THR A 658 11.72 -23.30 -7.42
C THR A 658 12.31 -22.04 -6.82
N ILE A 659 11.55 -21.41 -5.92
CA ILE A 659 12.00 -20.26 -5.12
C ILE A 659 12.87 -20.75 -3.96
N THR A 660 14.02 -20.11 -3.79
CA THR A 660 15.02 -20.36 -2.75
C THR A 660 15.00 -19.25 -1.70
N ALA A 661 15.73 -19.46 -0.59
CA ALA A 661 15.88 -18.41 0.43
C ALA A 661 16.59 -17.16 -0.12
N GLY A 662 17.54 -17.35 -1.06
CA GLY A 662 18.24 -16.25 -1.72
C GLY A 662 17.31 -15.43 -2.61
N ASP A 663 16.37 -16.09 -3.28
CA ASP A 663 15.37 -15.39 -4.09
C ASP A 663 14.50 -14.47 -3.21
N CYS A 664 14.11 -14.90 -2.00
CA CYS A 664 13.34 -14.04 -1.09
C CYS A 664 14.16 -12.89 -0.48
N ILE A 665 15.48 -13.05 -0.37
CA ILE A 665 16.37 -11.92 -0.04
C ILE A 665 16.38 -10.90 -1.19
N ALA A 666 16.40 -11.36 -2.44
CA ALA A 666 16.30 -10.46 -3.60
C ALA A 666 14.97 -9.69 -3.61
N VAL A 667 13.84 -10.34 -3.29
CA VAL A 667 12.53 -9.67 -3.12
C VAL A 667 12.62 -8.54 -2.09
N ALA A 668 13.08 -8.84 -0.87
CA ALA A 668 13.23 -7.82 0.17
C ALA A 668 14.19 -6.68 -0.23
N ASN A 669 15.29 -7.03 -0.92
CA ASN A 669 16.25 -6.05 -1.43
C ASN A 669 15.65 -5.14 -2.51
N ALA A 670 14.79 -5.65 -3.39
CA ALA A 670 14.13 -4.83 -4.40
C ALA A 670 13.20 -3.80 -3.74
N MET A 671 12.41 -4.22 -2.74
CA MET A 671 11.52 -3.31 -1.99
C MET A 671 12.31 -2.22 -1.25
N LEU A 672 13.46 -2.59 -0.68
CA LEU A 672 14.38 -1.66 -0.03
C LEU A 672 15.03 -0.70 -1.04
N ALA A 673 15.46 -1.20 -2.19
CA ALA A 673 16.11 -0.40 -3.22
C ALA A 673 15.17 0.70 -3.77
N THR A 674 13.88 0.39 -3.89
CA THR A 674 12.84 1.30 -4.37
C THR A 674 12.09 2.04 -3.27
N GLU A 675 12.48 1.85 -1.99
CA GLU A 675 11.94 2.59 -0.83
C GLU A 675 10.42 2.41 -0.63
N MET A 676 9.86 1.25 -0.97
CA MET A 676 8.39 1.04 -0.97
C MET A 676 7.70 1.19 0.40
N ARG A 677 8.47 1.15 1.50
CA ARG A 677 7.96 1.33 2.86
C ARG A 677 8.23 2.72 3.43
N ASP A 678 8.87 3.59 2.66
CA ASP A 678 9.20 4.94 3.09
C ASP A 678 8.11 5.91 2.65
N ASP A 679 7.98 7.03 3.37
CA ASP A 679 7.06 8.10 2.99
C ASP A 679 7.56 8.86 1.76
N PRO A 680 6.66 9.33 0.88
CA PRO A 680 7.03 10.10 -0.31
C PRO A 680 7.48 11.51 0.05
N VAL A 681 8.72 11.64 0.51
CA VAL A 681 9.31 12.92 0.99
C VAL A 681 9.26 14.03 -0.06
N ALA A 682 9.27 13.69 -1.35
CA ALA A 682 9.14 14.65 -2.46
C ALA A 682 7.80 15.40 -2.43
N CYS A 683 6.77 14.84 -1.80
CA CYS A 683 5.47 15.49 -1.63
C CYS A 683 5.53 16.66 -0.65
N ASN A 684 6.48 16.65 0.30
CA ASN A 684 6.65 17.67 1.33
C ASN A 684 5.33 18.08 1.99
N PHE A 685 4.44 17.11 2.24
CA PHE A 685 3.14 17.37 2.84
C PHE A 685 3.32 18.00 4.23
N GLN A 686 2.73 19.18 4.42
CA GLN A 686 2.85 19.91 5.69
C GLN A 686 1.66 19.60 6.59
N PRO A 687 1.90 19.31 7.88
CA PRO A 687 0.81 19.22 8.84
C PRO A 687 0.27 20.62 9.15
N ILE A 688 -1.02 20.68 9.52
CA ILE A 688 -1.63 21.93 10.00
C ILE A 688 -0.98 22.37 11.32
N LEU A 689 -0.56 21.40 12.15
CA LEU A 689 -0.03 21.63 13.48
C LEU A 689 1.42 21.13 13.59
N ASP A 690 2.32 22.02 14.02
CA ASP A 690 3.70 21.67 14.31
C ASP A 690 3.78 20.76 15.55
N GLN A 691 4.59 19.71 15.44
CA GLN A 691 4.73 18.61 16.39
C GLN A 691 5.77 18.84 17.49
N SER A 692 6.55 19.93 17.42
CA SER A 692 7.66 20.21 18.34
C SER A 692 7.38 21.38 19.30
N PRO A 693 6.38 21.28 20.20
CA PRO A 693 6.05 22.39 21.08
C PRO A 693 7.21 22.71 22.02
N PRO A 694 7.50 24.01 22.26
CA PRO A 694 8.45 24.40 23.28
C PRO A 694 7.95 24.01 24.67
N ALA A 695 8.85 23.91 25.65
CA ALA A 695 8.45 23.70 27.04
C ALA A 695 7.48 24.80 27.50
N LEU A 696 6.42 24.41 28.23
CA LEU A 696 5.39 25.33 28.74
C LEU A 696 6.00 26.50 29.54
N CYS A 697 7.07 26.23 30.29
CA CYS A 697 7.86 27.23 30.99
C CYS A 697 9.33 27.12 30.57
N THR A 698 9.91 28.24 30.13
CA THR A 698 11.33 28.35 29.79
C THR A 698 12.23 28.40 31.03
N GLN A 699 11.69 28.86 32.16
CA GLN A 699 12.34 28.88 33.47
C GLN A 699 11.30 28.57 34.56
N GLY A 700 11.72 27.85 35.60
CA GLY A 700 10.87 27.45 36.71
C GLY A 700 9.88 26.33 36.36
N SER A 701 8.95 26.06 37.27
CA SER A 701 7.97 24.97 37.14
C SER A 701 6.61 25.47 36.66
N VAL A 702 5.89 24.62 35.92
CA VAL A 702 4.48 24.85 35.57
C VAL A 702 3.64 24.89 36.85
N SER A 703 2.93 25.99 37.07
CA SER A 703 1.97 26.15 38.15
C SER A 703 0.55 26.11 37.57
N PRO A 704 -0.11 24.94 37.51
CA PRO A 704 -1.43 24.81 36.90
C PRO A 704 -2.52 25.45 37.78
N MET A 705 -3.39 26.22 37.14
CA MET A 705 -4.62 26.79 37.71
C MET A 705 -5.85 25.95 37.34
N PHE A 706 -5.81 25.32 36.17
CA PHE A 706 -6.84 24.40 35.67
C PHE A 706 -6.19 23.33 34.80
N VAL A 707 -6.65 22.09 34.92
CA VAL A 707 -6.21 20.94 34.11
C VAL A 707 -7.43 20.10 33.79
N GLU A 708 -7.57 19.70 32.54
CA GLU A 708 -8.57 18.75 32.07
C GLU A 708 -7.93 17.79 31.06
N ASP A 709 -8.10 16.49 31.29
CA ASP A 709 -7.59 15.39 30.45
C ASP A 709 -8.71 14.59 29.77
N PHE A 710 -9.98 14.95 30.00
CA PHE A 710 -11.20 14.35 29.43
C PHE A 710 -11.38 12.83 29.64
N GLU A 711 -10.49 12.15 30.37
CA GLU A 711 -10.56 10.72 30.67
C GLU A 711 -11.83 10.34 31.43
N SER A 712 -12.35 11.29 32.21
CA SER A 712 -13.58 11.16 32.98
C SER A 712 -14.85 11.57 32.23
N GLY A 713 -14.74 11.95 30.94
CA GLY A 713 -15.82 12.49 30.12
C GLY A 713 -15.87 14.03 30.16
N LEU A 714 -17.07 14.62 30.14
CA LEU A 714 -17.27 16.07 30.19
C LEU A 714 -17.90 16.57 31.51
N PRO A 715 -17.47 16.13 32.71
CA PRO A 715 -18.09 16.59 33.96
C PRO A 715 -17.82 18.08 34.20
N GLY A 716 -18.88 18.86 34.39
CA GLY A 716 -18.78 20.30 34.67
C GLY A 716 -18.60 21.18 33.43
N TRP A 717 -18.32 20.59 32.27
CA TRP A 717 -18.32 21.27 30.98
C TRP A 717 -19.74 21.42 30.45
N THR A 718 -19.99 22.54 29.77
CA THR A 718 -21.31 22.81 29.14
C THR A 718 -21.20 22.62 27.64
N VAL A 719 -21.99 21.70 27.10
CA VAL A 719 -22.12 21.48 25.65
C VAL A 719 -23.32 22.27 25.13
N GLY A 720 -23.17 22.92 23.98
CA GLY A 720 -24.28 23.61 23.33
C GLY A 720 -24.07 23.84 21.84
N LYS A 721 -25.10 24.45 21.23
CA LYS A 721 -25.16 24.72 19.78
C LYS A 721 -25.68 26.13 19.51
N ARG A 722 -25.30 26.73 18.38
CA ARG A 722 -25.83 28.00 17.87
C ARG A 722 -25.89 27.95 16.34
N ALA A 723 -27.08 28.08 15.76
CA ALA A 723 -27.24 28.15 14.30
C ALA A 723 -27.59 29.56 13.82
N LEU A 724 -27.20 29.92 12.60
CA LEU A 724 -27.56 31.22 11.97
C LEU A 724 -28.48 31.12 10.74
N ALA A 725 -28.61 29.95 10.09
CA ALA A 725 -29.53 29.78 8.95
C ALA A 725 -30.91 29.19 9.35
N ASN A 726 -30.94 28.10 10.12
CA ASN A 726 -32.17 27.47 10.66
C ASN A 726 -31.91 26.72 11.98
N ALA A 727 -31.92 27.43 13.12
CA ALA A 727 -31.72 26.82 14.45
C ALA A 727 -32.74 25.73 14.83
N ALA A 728 -33.85 25.64 14.12
CA ALA A 728 -34.87 24.63 14.34
C ALA A 728 -34.59 23.30 13.61
N THR A 729 -33.61 23.25 12.68
CA THR A 729 -33.26 22.05 11.90
C THR A 729 -31.79 21.65 12.02
N PHE A 730 -30.98 22.39 12.79
CA PHE A 730 -29.59 22.01 13.05
C PHE A 730 -29.53 20.80 13.99
N ASP A 731 -29.38 19.61 13.39
CA ASP A 731 -29.30 18.32 14.08
C ASP A 731 -27.84 17.80 14.22
N GLY A 732 -26.85 18.65 13.92
CA GLY A 732 -25.43 18.35 14.11
C GLY A 732 -25.10 17.80 15.49
N PRO A 733 -24.20 16.80 15.61
CA PRO A 733 -23.95 16.11 16.87
C PRO A 733 -23.37 17.04 17.94
N ASP A 734 -23.76 16.82 19.19
CA ASP A 734 -23.19 17.51 20.34
C ASP A 734 -21.70 17.14 20.51
N TRP A 735 -20.91 18.06 21.11
CA TRP A 735 -19.59 17.70 21.61
C TRP A 735 -19.70 16.49 22.55
N THR A 736 -18.80 15.53 22.36
CA THR A 736 -18.75 14.29 23.13
C THR A 736 -17.30 14.00 23.53
N THR A 737 -17.06 12.82 24.10
CA THR A 737 -15.70 12.26 24.23
C THR A 737 -15.64 10.91 23.53
N THR A 738 -14.46 10.52 23.04
CA THR A 738 -14.28 9.29 22.28
C THR A 738 -12.93 8.64 22.57
N LEU A 739 -12.88 7.31 22.44
CA LEU A 739 -11.67 6.49 22.54
C LEU A 739 -11.07 6.16 21.16
N ASN A 740 -11.81 6.45 20.08
CA ASN A 740 -11.33 6.26 18.71
C ASN A 740 -10.62 7.56 18.30
N LEU A 741 -9.35 7.67 18.66
CA LEU A 741 -8.54 8.86 18.38
C LEU A 741 -7.68 8.66 17.12
N PRO A 742 -7.54 9.69 16.26
CA PRO A 742 -6.65 9.63 15.11
C PRO A 742 -5.19 9.45 15.55
N GLU A 743 -4.38 8.80 14.69
CA GLU A 743 -2.94 8.57 14.90
C GLU A 743 -2.55 7.87 16.22
N GLN A 744 -3.45 7.04 16.75
CA GLN A 744 -3.23 6.25 17.98
C GLN A 744 -2.88 7.08 19.24
N TRP A 745 -3.37 8.32 19.33
CA TRP A 745 -3.25 9.12 20.56
C TRP A 745 -3.82 8.35 21.77
N PRO A 746 -3.10 8.30 22.91
CA PRO A 746 -3.54 7.51 24.05
C PRO A 746 -4.78 8.14 24.72
N GLY A 747 -5.59 7.31 25.34
CA GLY A 747 -6.66 7.81 26.22
C GLY A 747 -7.92 8.25 25.50
N ARG A 748 -8.52 9.35 25.96
CA ARG A 748 -9.82 9.86 25.53
C ARG A 748 -9.79 11.38 25.44
N ALA A 749 -10.16 11.91 24.27
CA ALA A 749 -10.26 13.35 24.06
C ALA A 749 -11.73 13.82 23.93
N ALA A 750 -11.94 15.13 24.11
CA ALA A 750 -13.17 15.81 23.71
C ALA A 750 -13.23 15.92 22.18
N TYR A 751 -14.40 15.70 21.60
CA TYR A 751 -14.60 15.65 20.15
C TYR A 751 -15.82 16.45 19.71
N GLY A 752 -15.59 17.44 18.85
CA GLY A 752 -16.61 18.18 18.12
C GLY A 752 -16.60 17.76 16.65
N ALA A 753 -17.64 17.06 16.20
CA ALA A 753 -17.66 16.51 14.85
C ALA A 753 -17.96 17.57 13.78
N ASN A 754 -17.34 17.43 12.61
CA ASN A 754 -17.64 18.16 11.39
C ASN A 754 -18.05 17.18 10.29
N LEU A 755 -19.31 16.74 10.30
CA LEU A 755 -19.80 15.66 9.46
C LEU A 755 -20.57 16.20 8.25
N VAL A 756 -20.57 15.43 7.15
CA VAL A 756 -21.43 15.69 5.99
C VAL A 756 -22.88 15.46 6.36
N LEU A 757 -23.56 16.53 6.79
CA LEU A 757 -24.98 16.53 7.17
C LEU A 757 -25.78 17.46 6.23
N GLY A 758 -27.11 17.35 6.24
CA GLY A 758 -27.96 18.15 5.35
C GLY A 758 -27.98 17.74 3.87
N ASN A 759 -28.41 18.67 3.00
CA ASN A 759 -28.60 18.44 1.56
C ASN A 759 -28.09 19.55 0.64
N CYS A 760 -27.28 20.48 1.16
CA CYS A 760 -26.70 21.60 0.39
C CYS A 760 -27.71 22.51 -0.33
N ALA A 761 -29.00 22.44 0.01
CA ALA A 761 -30.05 23.16 -0.72
C ALA A 761 -31.02 23.90 0.22
N ASN A 762 -31.77 23.16 1.03
CA ASN A 762 -32.84 23.71 1.88
C ASN A 762 -32.66 23.37 3.35
N ASP A 763 -31.91 22.30 3.63
CA ASP A 763 -31.53 21.88 4.98
C ASP A 763 -30.01 21.79 4.97
N THR A 764 -29.38 22.94 5.20
CA THR A 764 -27.94 23.08 5.07
C THR A 764 -27.22 22.56 6.31
N GLU A 765 -27.91 22.47 7.45
CA GLU A 765 -27.27 22.13 8.73
C GLU A 765 -26.07 23.02 9.08
N ALA A 766 -25.99 24.25 8.53
CA ALA A 766 -24.94 25.21 8.90
C ALA A 766 -25.12 25.71 10.34
N GLY A 767 -24.06 25.62 11.15
CA GLY A 767 -24.16 25.85 12.58
C GLY A 767 -22.81 25.90 13.32
N VAL A 768 -22.89 26.09 14.63
CA VAL A 768 -21.75 26.01 15.55
C VAL A 768 -22.11 25.07 16.67
N ILE A 769 -21.23 24.12 16.97
CA ILE A 769 -21.25 23.34 18.20
C ILE A 769 -20.12 23.83 19.11
N TYR A 770 -20.36 23.89 20.41
CA TYR A 770 -19.37 24.41 21.34
C TYR A 770 -19.30 23.64 22.65
N LEU A 771 -18.11 23.68 23.24
CA LEU A 771 -17.75 23.11 24.53
C LEU A 771 -17.20 24.20 25.44
N GLU A 772 -17.90 24.50 26.53
CA GLU A 772 -17.55 25.56 27.49
C GLU A 772 -16.97 24.99 28.79
N SER A 773 -15.86 25.57 29.24
CA SER A 773 -15.21 25.17 30.48
C SER A 773 -16.03 25.57 31.71
N PRO A 774 -15.80 24.88 32.86
CA PRO A 774 -16.08 25.44 34.17
C PRO A 774 -15.43 26.82 34.37
N ALA A 775 -15.84 27.52 35.43
CA ALA A 775 -15.20 28.78 35.83
C ALA A 775 -13.76 28.54 36.29
N ILE A 776 -12.81 29.27 35.72
CA ILE A 776 -11.38 29.18 36.03
C ILE A 776 -10.96 30.50 36.66
N THR A 777 -10.43 30.46 37.89
CA THR A 777 -9.88 31.65 38.55
C THR A 777 -8.43 31.84 38.13
N ILE A 778 -8.09 33.04 37.68
CA ILE A 778 -6.72 33.40 37.31
C ILE A 778 -6.00 33.91 38.54
N ASP A 779 -4.88 33.26 38.91
CA ASP A 779 -4.14 33.59 40.13
C ASP A 779 -2.89 34.45 39.85
N ASN A 780 -2.52 34.67 38.57
CA ASN A 780 -1.32 35.39 38.14
C ASN A 780 -1.58 36.18 36.84
N ASP A 781 -1.01 37.39 36.72
CA ASP A 781 -1.15 38.25 35.53
C ASP A 781 -0.46 37.71 34.27
N GLU A 782 0.43 36.72 34.40
CA GLU A 782 1.14 36.04 33.32
C GLU A 782 0.51 34.67 32.98
N ALA A 783 -0.81 34.57 33.08
CA ALA A 783 -1.53 33.34 32.76
C ALA A 783 -1.35 32.92 31.30
N LYS A 784 -1.29 31.61 31.07
CA LYS A 784 -1.15 30.96 29.78
C LYS A 784 -2.14 29.81 29.66
N LEU A 785 -2.43 29.43 28.43
CA LEU A 785 -3.24 28.26 28.09
C LEU A 785 -2.41 27.33 27.19
N ALA A 786 -2.46 26.04 27.43
CA ALA A 786 -2.00 25.01 26.51
C ALA A 786 -3.09 23.94 26.33
N PHE A 787 -3.20 23.38 25.14
CA PHE A 787 -4.06 22.24 24.86
C PHE A 787 -3.51 21.45 23.68
N ASN A 788 -3.65 20.12 23.74
CA ASN A 788 -3.36 19.22 22.64
C ASN A 788 -4.60 19.09 21.77
N HIS A 789 -4.43 19.01 20.46
CA HIS A 789 -5.56 18.88 19.56
C HIS A 789 -5.19 18.28 18.21
N ASN A 790 -6.22 17.79 17.54
CA ASN A 790 -6.20 17.30 16.16
C ASN A 790 -7.41 17.87 15.42
N VAL A 791 -7.22 18.43 14.23
CA VAL A 791 -8.27 19.14 13.51
C VAL A 791 -8.32 18.75 12.04
N ALA A 792 -9.47 18.28 11.59
CA ALA A 792 -9.73 17.81 10.25
C ALA A 792 -11.13 18.28 9.79
N THR A 793 -11.18 19.41 9.11
CA THR A 793 -12.42 20.07 8.65
C THR A 793 -12.38 20.38 7.15
N GLU A 794 -13.50 20.82 6.56
CA GLU A 794 -13.47 21.34 5.20
C GLU A 794 -12.59 22.60 5.16
N ALA A 795 -11.55 22.56 4.31
CA ALA A 795 -10.59 23.65 4.22
C ALA A 795 -11.28 24.96 3.85
N GLN A 796 -10.94 26.04 4.55
CA GLN A 796 -11.44 27.41 4.39
C GLN A 796 -12.91 27.65 4.77
N TYR A 797 -13.77 26.64 4.73
CA TYR A 797 -15.21 26.78 4.96
C TYR A 797 -15.59 26.45 6.40
N ASP A 798 -14.99 25.41 6.98
CA ASP A 798 -15.27 24.90 8.32
C ASP A 798 -14.05 25.01 9.20
N GLY A 799 -14.24 25.16 10.51
CA GLY A 799 -13.08 25.19 11.40
C GLY A 799 -13.38 25.33 12.87
N GLY A 800 -12.32 25.10 13.65
CA GLY A 800 -12.29 25.21 15.10
C GLY A 800 -11.67 26.51 15.58
N ASN A 801 -12.26 27.19 16.57
CA ASN A 801 -11.58 28.29 17.27
C ASN A 801 -11.85 28.32 18.78
N VAL A 802 -11.02 29.08 19.50
CA VAL A 802 -11.10 29.24 20.95
C VAL A 802 -11.60 30.64 21.30
N LYS A 803 -12.63 30.70 22.14
CA LYS A 803 -13.18 31.94 22.69
C LYS A 803 -12.99 31.99 24.20
N ILE A 804 -12.91 33.20 24.73
CA ILE A 804 -12.77 33.47 26.15
C ILE A 804 -13.81 34.50 26.60
N SER A 805 -14.41 34.24 27.77
CA SER A 805 -15.25 35.19 28.51
C SER A 805 -14.58 35.50 29.84
N VAL A 806 -14.42 36.78 30.15
CA VAL A 806 -13.78 37.26 31.38
C VAL A 806 -14.82 37.95 32.26
N ASN A 807 -14.94 37.51 33.52
CA ASN A 807 -15.87 38.05 34.52
C ASN A 807 -17.34 38.11 34.05
N GLY A 808 -17.77 37.12 33.27
CA GLY A 808 -19.12 37.06 32.69
C GLY A 808 -19.37 38.05 31.55
N GLY A 809 -18.31 38.62 30.97
CA GLY A 809 -18.37 39.45 29.77
C GLY A 809 -18.78 38.67 28.50
N PRO A 810 -18.91 39.35 27.35
CA PRO A 810 -19.22 38.68 26.09
C PRO A 810 -18.10 37.70 25.70
N TRP A 811 -18.46 36.64 24.98
CA TRP A 811 -17.50 35.74 24.37
C TRP A 811 -16.70 36.47 23.29
N THR A 812 -15.37 36.44 23.42
CA THR A 812 -14.44 37.07 22.49
C THR A 812 -13.50 36.01 21.90
N LEU A 813 -13.21 36.11 20.60
CA LEU A 813 -12.23 35.25 19.96
C LEU A 813 -10.84 35.50 20.56
N VAL A 814 -10.16 34.44 20.99
CA VAL A 814 -8.75 34.54 21.40
C VAL A 814 -7.96 34.96 20.17
N PRO A 815 -7.26 36.12 20.17
CA PRO A 815 -6.58 36.61 18.99
C PRO A 815 -5.46 35.67 18.54
N ALA A 816 -5.29 35.48 17.22
CA ALA A 816 -4.18 34.70 16.66
C ALA A 816 -2.81 35.15 17.21
N ALA A 817 -2.61 36.46 17.40
CA ALA A 817 -1.38 37.02 17.96
C ALA A 817 -1.11 36.66 19.44
N ALA A 818 -2.09 36.09 20.15
CA ALA A 818 -1.89 35.59 21.52
C ALA A 818 -1.29 34.18 21.53
N PHE A 819 -1.37 33.43 20.43
CA PHE A 819 -0.74 32.12 20.32
C PHE A 819 0.77 32.27 20.19
N THR A 820 1.51 31.67 21.13
CA THR A 820 2.98 31.61 21.10
C THR A 820 3.48 30.40 20.34
N TYR A 821 2.62 29.41 20.10
CA TYR A 821 2.91 28.21 19.33
C TYR A 821 1.60 27.60 18.77
N ASN A 822 1.62 27.11 17.52
CA ASN A 822 0.45 26.64 16.75
C ASN A 822 -0.77 27.58 16.83
N SER A 823 -0.70 28.71 16.11
CA SER A 823 -1.83 29.63 15.90
C SER A 823 -2.79 29.10 14.82
N TYR A 824 -3.99 29.69 14.73
CA TYR A 824 -4.90 29.49 13.60
C TYR A 824 -4.18 29.59 12.25
N ASN A 825 -4.42 28.62 11.37
CA ASN A 825 -3.80 28.51 10.05
C ASN A 825 -4.56 29.29 8.95
N GLY A 826 -5.75 29.83 9.25
CA GLY A 826 -6.52 30.60 8.27
C GLY A 826 -7.66 31.42 8.86
N THR A 827 -8.36 32.11 7.97
CA THR A 827 -9.63 32.80 8.25
C THR A 827 -10.69 32.16 7.39
N LEU A 828 -11.83 31.82 8.00
CA LEU A 828 -12.93 31.18 7.28
C LEU A 828 -13.50 32.14 6.23
N VAL A 829 -13.73 31.64 5.02
CA VAL A 829 -14.25 32.45 3.91
C VAL A 829 -15.71 32.81 4.13
N THR A 830 -16.22 33.74 3.32
CA THR A 830 -17.64 34.10 3.37
C THR A 830 -18.50 32.94 2.85
N SER A 831 -19.15 32.22 3.77
CA SER A 831 -20.11 31.15 3.51
C SER A 831 -21.36 31.32 4.40
N ASP A 832 -22.21 30.30 4.50
CA ASP A 832 -23.28 30.24 5.48
C ASP A 832 -22.81 29.72 6.86
N ASN A 833 -21.52 29.38 7.01
CA ASN A 833 -20.90 29.09 8.29
C ASN A 833 -21.02 30.31 9.23
N PRO A 834 -21.58 30.15 10.44
CA PRO A 834 -21.68 31.24 11.40
C PRO A 834 -20.35 31.86 11.87
N MET A 835 -19.24 31.16 11.68
CA MET A 835 -17.89 31.61 12.00
C MET A 835 -17.16 32.23 10.78
N ALA A 836 -17.85 32.43 9.65
CA ALA A 836 -17.30 33.09 8.47
C ALA A 836 -16.65 34.44 8.83
N GLY A 837 -15.41 34.64 8.39
CA GLY A 837 -14.59 35.82 8.68
C GLY A 837 -13.85 35.79 10.03
N GLU A 838 -14.03 34.75 10.85
CA GLU A 838 -13.22 34.52 12.05
C GLU A 838 -11.95 33.72 11.72
N ALA A 839 -10.89 33.94 12.49
CA ALA A 839 -9.70 33.09 12.43
C ALA A 839 -10.01 31.72 13.06
N ALA A 840 -9.55 30.65 12.44
CA ALA A 840 -9.82 29.28 12.85
C ALA A 840 -8.73 28.30 12.40
N PHE A 841 -8.61 27.18 13.12
CA PHE A 841 -7.97 25.98 12.61
C PHE A 841 -8.91 25.33 11.60
N ASN A 842 -8.46 25.13 10.35
CA ASN A 842 -9.30 24.61 9.28
C ASN A 842 -8.51 23.73 8.31
N GLY A 843 -9.19 22.78 7.66
CA GLY A 843 -8.61 21.88 6.68
C GLY A 843 -8.13 20.55 7.27
N THR A 844 -7.31 19.84 6.51
CA THR A 844 -6.62 18.59 6.86
C THR A 844 -5.13 18.74 6.54
N ASP A 845 -4.29 17.83 7.04
CA ASP A 845 -2.88 17.81 6.61
C ASP A 845 -2.79 17.53 5.11
N ASP A 846 -1.79 18.11 4.44
CA ASP A 846 -1.64 17.92 2.99
C ASP A 846 -1.57 16.44 2.63
N GLY A 847 -2.32 16.04 1.59
CA GLY A 847 -2.38 14.63 1.17
C GLY A 847 -3.19 13.70 2.08
N SER A 848 -3.77 14.19 3.18
CA SER A 848 -4.55 13.42 4.14
C SER A 848 -6.02 13.84 4.19
N LEU A 849 -6.88 12.98 4.75
CA LEU A 849 -8.25 13.33 5.16
C LEU A 849 -8.35 13.54 6.69
N SER A 850 -7.23 13.41 7.40
CA SER A 850 -7.13 13.68 8.83
C SER A 850 -5.97 14.65 9.07
N SER A 851 -5.62 14.85 10.33
CA SER A 851 -4.44 15.62 10.73
C SER A 851 -3.63 14.81 11.75
N ILE A 852 -2.45 15.28 12.10
CA ILE A 852 -1.67 14.78 13.24
C ILE A 852 -1.90 15.64 14.50
N TRP A 853 -1.62 15.08 15.68
CA TRP A 853 -1.84 15.76 16.96
C TRP A 853 -0.80 16.83 17.25
N GLY A 854 -1.19 18.07 17.51
CA GLY A 854 -0.27 19.13 17.94
C GLY A 854 -0.69 19.79 19.25
N GLN A 855 0.19 20.60 19.83
CA GLN A 855 -0.13 21.44 20.99
C GLN A 855 -0.23 22.90 20.57
N SER A 856 -1.27 23.61 20.99
CA SER A 856 -1.32 25.07 20.93
C SER A 856 -0.94 25.65 22.28
N GLN A 857 -0.15 26.73 22.27
CA GLN A 857 0.17 27.50 23.46
C GLN A 857 -0.23 28.96 23.27
N VAL A 858 -0.90 29.54 24.26
CA VAL A 858 -1.48 30.88 24.21
C VAL A 858 -1.04 31.68 25.43
N ASN A 859 -0.56 32.89 25.20
CA ASN A 859 -0.31 33.87 26.25
C ASN A 859 -1.59 34.67 26.53
N LEU A 860 -2.14 34.55 27.74
CA LEU A 860 -3.36 35.25 28.15
C LEU A 860 -3.07 36.61 28.80
N THR A 861 -1.80 37.00 28.91
CA THR A 861 -1.39 38.31 29.46
C THR A 861 -2.09 39.45 28.71
N GLY A 862 -2.80 40.30 29.44
CA GLY A 862 -3.57 41.41 28.86
C GLY A 862 -4.95 41.04 28.32
N ILE A 863 -5.29 39.74 28.30
CA ILE A 863 -6.66 39.24 28.04
C ILE A 863 -7.38 38.99 29.37
N ALA A 864 -6.70 38.35 30.33
CA ALA A 864 -7.17 38.13 31.69
C ALA A 864 -6.03 38.39 32.69
N GLY A 865 -6.37 38.90 33.88
CA GLY A 865 -5.42 39.22 34.94
C GLY A 865 -5.71 38.49 36.24
N ALA A 866 -4.81 38.65 37.21
CA ALA A 866 -4.95 38.04 38.53
C ALA A 866 -6.26 38.48 39.22
N GLY A 867 -7.03 37.51 39.69
CA GLY A 867 -8.34 37.66 40.31
C GLY A 867 -9.52 37.57 39.34
N ASP A 868 -9.29 37.55 38.03
CA ASP A 868 -10.36 37.36 37.05
C ASP A 868 -10.89 35.93 37.07
N VAL A 869 -12.19 35.78 36.77
CA VAL A 869 -12.81 34.48 36.52
C VAL A 869 -13.06 34.36 35.02
N VAL A 870 -12.42 33.38 34.39
CA VAL A 870 -12.53 33.14 32.95
C VAL A 870 -13.30 31.86 32.65
N HIS A 871 -13.94 31.85 31.48
CA HIS A 871 -14.43 30.64 30.83
C HIS A 871 -13.81 30.54 29.45
N LEU A 872 -13.40 29.34 29.08
CA LEU A 872 -12.94 28.98 27.74
C LEU A 872 -14.09 28.33 26.96
N ARG A 873 -14.12 28.53 25.65
CA ARG A 873 -15.05 27.85 24.76
C ARG A 873 -14.34 27.41 23.49
N PHE A 874 -14.41 26.11 23.20
CA PHE A 874 -13.98 25.54 21.92
C PHE A 874 -15.19 25.49 21.01
N GLU A 875 -15.17 26.21 19.89
CA GLU A 875 -16.25 26.25 18.89
C GLU A 875 -15.80 25.53 17.61
N VAL A 876 -16.65 24.65 17.07
CA VAL A 876 -16.53 24.14 15.69
C VAL A 876 -17.66 24.73 14.88
N GLY A 877 -17.32 25.53 13.88
CA GLY A 877 -18.26 26.11 12.93
C GLY A 877 -18.27 25.31 11.66
N MET A 878 -19.46 24.97 11.19
CA MET A 878 -19.71 24.22 9.96
C MET A 878 -20.66 24.97 9.04
N ASP A 879 -20.36 24.93 7.75
CA ASP A 879 -21.16 25.47 6.67
C ASP A 879 -22.23 24.46 6.21
N GLY A 880 -22.98 24.84 5.18
CA GLY A 880 -24.12 24.09 4.70
C GLY A 880 -23.86 22.78 3.96
N CYS A 881 -22.60 22.48 3.71
CA CYS A 881 -22.17 21.48 2.75
C CYS A 881 -20.89 20.78 3.19
N ASN A 882 -20.82 19.48 2.91
CA ASN A 882 -19.64 18.68 3.19
C ASN A 882 -19.27 18.70 4.69
N GLY A 883 -18.06 18.25 4.99
CA GLY A 883 -17.60 17.88 6.32
C GLY A 883 -16.55 16.78 6.17
N VAL A 884 -15.66 16.68 7.15
CA VAL A 884 -14.57 15.69 7.15
C VAL A 884 -14.68 14.85 8.42
N GLU A 885 -13.94 15.19 9.47
CA GLU A 885 -13.93 14.47 10.73
C GLU A 885 -14.39 15.40 11.86
N GLY A 886 -13.61 16.43 12.18
CA GLY A 886 -13.95 17.41 13.21
C GLY A 886 -12.75 17.94 13.95
N TRP A 887 -12.92 18.21 15.24
CA TRP A 887 -11.88 18.72 16.12
C TRP A 887 -11.84 17.92 17.42
N TYR A 888 -10.69 17.32 17.69
CA TYR A 888 -10.35 16.68 18.95
C TYR A 888 -9.55 17.64 19.82
N VAL A 889 -9.88 17.75 21.11
CA VAL A 889 -9.17 18.58 22.09
C VAL A 889 -8.88 17.75 23.33
N ASP A 890 -7.65 17.82 23.81
CA ASP A 890 -7.14 17.08 24.96
C ASP A 890 -6.14 17.89 25.80
N ASP A 891 -5.83 17.42 27.00
CA ASP A 891 -4.83 17.98 27.92
C ASP A 891 -4.90 19.52 28.07
N VAL A 892 -6.09 20.06 28.34
CA VAL A 892 -6.32 21.50 28.48
C VAL A 892 -5.76 21.98 29.83
N THR A 893 -4.73 22.82 29.78
CA THR A 893 -4.07 23.37 30.97
C THR A 893 -4.04 24.89 30.93
N VAL A 894 -4.64 25.54 31.94
CA VAL A 894 -4.40 26.96 32.23
C VAL A 894 -3.36 27.04 33.34
N TYR A 895 -2.27 27.76 33.12
CA TYR A 895 -1.11 27.76 34.01
C TYR A 895 -0.39 29.10 34.02
N SER A 896 0.51 29.26 34.99
CA SER A 896 1.56 30.26 34.97
C SER A 896 2.92 29.58 35.20
N CYS A 897 4.01 30.31 34.98
CA CYS A 897 5.34 29.83 35.34
C CYS A 897 5.69 30.35 36.72
N ALA A 898 5.94 29.43 37.66
CA ALA A 898 6.47 29.81 38.95
C ALA A 898 7.89 30.38 38.74
N THR A 899 8.23 31.48 39.42
CA THR A 899 9.60 31.96 39.45
C THR A 899 10.49 30.86 40.05
N ALA A 900 11.55 30.49 39.32
CA ALA A 900 12.55 29.58 39.84
C ALA A 900 13.19 30.22 41.09
N VAL A 901 13.44 29.42 42.13
CA VAL A 901 14.18 29.90 43.30
C VAL A 901 15.62 30.13 42.86
N ASP A 902 16.12 31.33 43.12
CA ASP A 902 17.51 31.77 42.93
C ASP A 902 17.94 32.33 44.30
N SER A 903 18.60 31.48 45.08
CA SER A 903 18.87 31.69 46.50
C SER A 903 20.00 32.70 46.76
N ASP A 904 20.89 32.90 45.78
CA ASP A 904 22.02 33.83 45.89
C ASP A 904 21.91 35.07 44.98
N GLY A 905 20.93 35.09 44.08
CA GLY A 905 20.52 36.23 43.28
C GLY A 905 21.42 36.50 42.08
N ASP A 906 22.08 35.48 41.55
CA ASP A 906 23.07 35.61 40.48
C ASP A 906 22.49 35.50 39.06
N GLY A 907 21.22 35.13 38.95
CA GLY A 907 20.49 34.96 37.69
C GLY A 907 20.43 33.53 37.16
N VAL A 908 21.00 32.55 37.87
CA VAL A 908 20.86 31.11 37.65
C VAL A 908 19.96 30.54 38.73
N SER A 909 19.01 29.66 38.36
CA SER A 909 18.12 29.07 39.36
C SER A 909 18.81 27.96 40.13
N ASP A 910 18.48 27.78 41.42
CA ASP A 910 19.02 26.75 42.33
C ASP A 910 19.01 25.32 41.73
N ALA A 911 18.10 25.02 40.81
CA ALA A 911 17.99 23.72 40.15
C ALA A 911 19.08 23.45 39.10
N SER A 912 19.68 24.51 38.54
CA SER A 912 20.70 24.47 37.49
C SER A 912 21.99 25.17 37.91
N ASP A 913 22.10 25.54 39.19
CA ASP A 913 23.17 26.35 39.74
C ASP A 913 24.21 25.48 40.45
N ASN A 914 25.44 25.50 39.97
CA ASN A 914 26.55 24.75 40.56
C ASN A 914 27.14 25.40 41.83
N CYS A 915 26.63 26.56 42.24
CA CYS A 915 26.89 27.21 43.53
C CYS A 915 25.66 27.90 44.13
N THR A 916 24.56 27.16 44.38
CA THR A 916 23.23 27.64 44.88
C THR A 916 23.17 28.67 46.04
N LEU A 917 24.27 28.96 46.72
CA LEU A 917 24.33 29.93 47.82
C LEU A 917 25.41 31.02 47.61
N VAL A 918 26.14 30.98 46.49
CA VAL A 918 27.26 31.86 46.21
C VAL A 918 27.30 32.27 44.74
N ALA A 919 26.85 33.50 44.50
CA ALA A 919 26.68 34.05 43.16
C ALA A 919 27.89 33.86 42.24
N ASN A 920 27.72 33.05 41.20
CA ASN A 920 28.68 32.78 40.13
C ASN A 920 27.94 32.69 38.77
N PRO A 921 27.54 33.83 38.17
CA PRO A 921 26.73 33.83 36.94
C PRO A 921 27.39 33.15 35.74
N ASP A 922 28.70 32.91 35.76
CA ASP A 922 29.44 32.21 34.71
C ASP A 922 29.43 30.68 34.87
N GLN A 923 28.90 30.16 35.98
CA GLN A 923 28.72 28.74 36.29
C GLN A 923 29.98 27.91 36.03
N ARG A 924 31.16 28.50 36.26
CA ARG A 924 32.43 27.87 35.93
C ARG A 924 32.70 26.68 36.85
N ASP A 925 32.87 25.52 36.24
CA ASP A 925 33.25 24.25 36.87
C ASP A 925 34.34 23.63 35.97
N THR A 926 35.60 23.68 36.41
CA THR A 926 36.75 23.40 35.54
C THR A 926 37.26 21.96 35.65
N ASP A 927 37.00 21.30 36.76
CA ASP A 927 37.31 19.89 36.98
C ASP A 927 36.10 18.96 36.72
N GLY A 928 34.90 19.54 36.57
CA GLY A 928 33.70 18.88 36.08
C GLY A 928 33.04 18.00 37.13
N ASP A 929 33.22 18.32 38.41
CA ASP A 929 32.73 17.50 39.51
C ASP A 929 31.31 17.87 39.97
N GLY A 930 30.75 18.94 39.38
CA GLY A 930 29.39 19.42 39.63
C GLY A 930 29.30 20.59 40.61
N PHE A 931 30.42 21.01 41.20
CA PHE A 931 30.50 22.22 42.01
C PHE A 931 31.22 23.34 41.26
N GLY A 932 30.72 24.57 41.33
CA GLY A 932 31.38 25.69 40.67
C GLY A 932 32.67 26.08 41.39
N ASN A 933 33.71 26.47 40.63
CA ASN A 933 35.01 26.95 41.12
C ASN A 933 34.88 27.98 42.26
N PHE A 934 33.82 28.80 42.26
CA PHE A 934 33.65 29.85 43.27
C PHE A 934 33.26 29.29 44.65
N CYS A 935 32.53 28.18 44.70
CA CYS A 935 32.11 27.49 45.92
C CYS A 935 32.84 26.16 46.16
N ASP A 936 33.74 25.77 45.25
CA ASP A 936 34.59 24.59 45.38
C ASP A 936 36.07 24.96 45.52
N ALA A 937 36.56 24.92 46.76
CA ALA A 937 37.98 25.06 47.05
C ALA A 937 38.67 23.73 47.40
N ASP A 938 38.00 22.59 47.17
CA ASP A 938 38.53 21.24 47.41
C ASP A 938 39.24 20.73 46.15
N LEU A 939 40.39 21.34 45.87
CA LEU A 939 41.20 21.08 44.67
C LEU A 939 41.78 19.66 44.57
N ASN A 940 41.55 18.80 45.57
CA ASN A 940 41.92 17.39 45.51
C ASN A 940 40.71 16.44 45.55
N ASN A 941 39.49 16.99 45.52
CA ASN A 941 38.18 16.34 45.43
C ASN A 941 38.03 15.19 46.44
N ASN A 942 38.46 15.42 47.68
CA ASN A 942 38.31 14.43 48.76
C ASN A 942 37.05 14.63 49.62
N GLY A 943 36.25 15.64 49.28
CA GLY A 943 35.03 16.08 49.94
C GLY A 943 35.24 17.13 51.04
N GLN A 944 36.45 17.68 51.24
CA GLN A 944 36.76 18.68 52.27
C GLN A 944 37.85 19.66 51.85
N VAL A 945 37.59 20.96 52.03
CA VAL A 945 38.60 22.01 51.88
C VAL A 945 39.54 22.00 53.09
N GLU A 946 40.80 21.60 52.91
CA GLU A 946 41.76 21.49 54.01
C GLU A 946 43.20 21.94 53.64
N PHE A 947 44.18 21.57 54.47
CA PHE A 947 45.57 21.96 54.23
C PHE A 947 46.17 21.33 52.96
N GLY A 948 45.60 20.23 52.46
CA GLY A 948 45.96 19.63 51.18
C GLY A 948 45.72 20.60 50.03
N ASP A 949 44.55 21.23 49.99
CA ASP A 949 44.14 22.19 48.96
C ASP A 949 44.93 23.48 49.04
N LEU A 950 45.26 23.93 50.25
CA LEU A 950 46.14 25.09 50.44
C LEU A 950 47.52 24.86 49.83
N VAL A 951 48.03 23.63 49.83
CA VAL A 951 49.30 23.30 49.16
C VAL A 951 49.15 23.42 47.64
N LEU A 952 48.00 23.04 47.08
CA LEU A 952 47.70 23.14 45.65
C LEU A 952 47.55 24.60 45.20
N ILE A 953 46.76 25.43 45.90
CA ILE A 953 46.69 26.87 45.61
C ILE A 953 48.07 27.54 45.74
N LYS A 954 48.87 27.14 46.73
CA LYS A 954 50.21 27.70 46.94
C LYS A 954 51.18 27.31 45.82
N ALA A 955 51.03 26.13 45.24
CA ALA A 955 51.86 25.68 44.12
C ALA A 955 51.61 26.52 42.86
N SER A 956 50.40 27.06 42.72
CA SER A 956 49.94 27.85 41.57
C SER A 956 49.83 29.36 41.86
N PHE A 957 50.28 29.81 43.05
CA PHE A 957 50.11 31.19 43.48
C PHE A 957 50.89 32.19 42.59
N PHE A 958 50.19 33.23 42.12
CA PHE A 958 50.60 34.18 41.07
C PHE A 958 50.73 33.61 39.65
N ALA A 959 50.26 32.39 39.40
CA ALA A 959 50.18 31.87 38.04
C ALA A 959 49.01 32.51 37.27
N THR A 960 49.20 32.61 35.96
CA THR A 960 48.20 33.04 34.95
C THR A 960 48.12 31.96 33.86
N PRO A 961 47.13 31.97 32.94
CA PRO A 961 46.96 30.91 31.93
C PRO A 961 48.18 30.58 31.05
N VAL A 962 49.17 31.47 30.99
CA VAL A 962 50.43 31.25 30.24
C VAL A 962 51.57 30.67 31.10
N SER A 963 51.33 30.48 32.40
CA SER A 963 52.32 30.01 33.36
C SER A 963 52.37 28.48 33.41
N PRO A 964 53.55 27.84 33.51
CA PRO A 964 53.65 26.38 33.65
C PRO A 964 53.03 25.81 34.93
N ALA A 965 52.82 26.66 35.94
CA ALA A 965 52.18 26.33 37.20
C ALA A 965 50.70 26.75 37.25
N TRP A 966 50.11 27.08 36.09
CA TRP A 966 48.68 27.39 36.02
C TRP A 966 47.85 26.16 36.39
N ASN A 967 46.98 26.33 37.38
CA ASN A 967 45.93 25.37 37.67
C ASN A 967 44.59 26.10 37.55
N PRO A 968 43.79 25.86 36.51
CA PRO A 968 42.52 26.58 36.33
C PRO A 968 41.53 26.33 37.48
N ASP A 969 41.61 25.19 38.16
CA ASP A 969 40.74 24.86 39.30
C ASP A 969 41.07 25.74 40.52
N ALA A 970 42.31 26.24 40.60
CA ALA A 970 42.74 27.15 41.67
C ALA A 970 42.39 28.64 41.39
N ASP A 971 41.86 28.96 40.21
CA ASP A 971 41.34 30.29 39.83
C ASP A 971 39.86 30.39 40.22
N LEU A 972 39.61 30.39 41.53
CA LEU A 972 38.28 30.26 42.13
C LEU A 972 37.34 31.41 41.77
N ASN A 973 37.87 32.64 41.63
CA ASN A 973 37.07 33.80 41.21
C ASN A 973 37.00 33.98 39.68
N GLY A 974 37.74 33.16 38.94
CA GLY A 974 37.75 33.13 37.50
C GLY A 974 38.35 34.35 36.79
N ASP A 975 39.18 35.15 37.47
CA ASP A 975 39.77 36.37 36.92
C ASP A 975 41.05 36.15 36.09
N ASN A 976 41.41 34.88 35.85
CA ASN A 976 42.64 34.42 35.19
C ASN A 976 43.93 34.74 35.96
N ALA A 977 43.86 34.90 37.28
CA ALA A 977 45.03 35.13 38.11
C ALA A 977 44.87 34.54 39.51
N ILE A 978 45.58 33.44 39.79
CA ILE A 978 45.55 32.80 41.11
C ILE A 978 46.28 33.68 42.11
N ASN A 979 45.56 34.33 43.01
CA ASN A 979 46.11 35.36 43.88
C ASN A 979 45.46 35.36 45.28
N PHE A 980 45.61 36.48 46.01
CA PHE A 980 45.06 36.61 47.35
C PHE A 980 43.53 36.61 47.39
N LEU A 981 42.86 36.89 46.26
CA LEU A 981 41.40 36.81 46.12
C LEU A 981 40.94 35.35 46.18
N ASP A 982 41.58 34.44 45.46
CA ASP A 982 41.28 33.00 45.51
C ASP A 982 41.60 32.41 46.88
N LEU A 983 42.74 32.79 47.45
CA LEU A 983 43.07 32.38 48.81
C LEU A 983 42.05 32.88 49.84
N GLN A 984 41.41 34.03 49.58
CA GLN A 984 40.36 34.54 50.45
C GLN A 984 39.05 33.75 50.30
N ILE A 985 38.73 33.25 49.10
CA ILE A 985 37.62 32.31 48.86
C ILE A 985 37.88 31.00 49.61
N MET A 986 39.03 30.35 49.38
CA MET A 986 39.42 29.12 50.10
C MET A 986 39.42 29.30 51.62
N LYS A 987 39.87 30.46 52.11
CA LYS A 987 39.85 30.75 53.56
C LYS A 987 38.43 30.81 54.12
N ASN A 988 37.46 31.26 53.35
CA ASN A 988 36.07 31.34 53.76
C ASN A 988 35.39 29.96 53.78
N THR A 989 35.88 29.02 52.97
CA THR A 989 35.37 27.64 52.87
C THR A 989 36.26 26.61 53.60
N PHE A 990 37.32 27.05 54.26
CA PHE A 990 38.27 26.15 54.95
C PHE A 990 37.56 25.30 56.02
N PHE A 991 37.70 23.97 55.92
CA PHE A 991 36.98 22.94 56.68
C PHE A 991 35.49 22.76 56.35
N ALA A 992 35.00 23.32 55.24
CA ALA A 992 33.68 23.03 54.68
C ALA A 992 33.77 21.99 53.55
N ALA A 993 32.63 21.38 53.23
CA ALA A 993 32.46 20.65 51.98
C ALA A 993 32.23 21.64 50.83
N PRO A 994 32.54 21.26 49.57
CA PRO A 994 32.23 22.08 48.41
C PRO A 994 30.71 22.26 48.21
N GLY A 995 30.33 23.34 47.52
CA GLY A 995 28.94 23.69 47.24
C GLY A 995 28.22 24.41 48.39
N PRO A 996 26.87 24.26 48.53
CA PRO A 996 26.01 23.30 47.83
C PRO A 996 25.72 23.66 46.36
N ALA A 997 25.51 22.63 45.54
CA ALA A 997 25.07 22.72 44.15
C ALA A 997 23.64 22.15 43.99
N GLY A 998 22.95 22.54 42.92
CA GLY A 998 21.68 21.97 42.51
C GLY A 998 21.79 20.47 42.17
N PRO A 999 20.68 19.74 42.08
CA PRO A 999 20.70 18.38 41.57
C PRO A 999 21.27 18.40 40.13
N LEU A 1000 22.41 17.75 39.93
CA LEU A 1000 23.01 17.62 38.60
C LEU A 1000 21.97 17.07 37.61
N PRO A 1001 21.82 17.66 36.41
CA PRO A 1001 20.91 17.18 35.37
C PRO A 1001 21.10 15.70 35.01
#